data_AF-A0AAV5G9K4-F1
#
_entry.id   AF-A0AAV5G9K4-F1
#
_cell.length_a   1.000
_cell.length_b   1.000
_cell.length_c   1.000
_cell.angle_alpha   90.00
_cell.angle_beta   90.00
_cell.angle_gamma   90.00
#
_symmetry.space_group_name_H-M   'P 1'
#
loop_
_entity.id
_entity.type
_entity.pdbx_description
1 polymer ?
#
loop_
_entity_poly.entity_id
_entity_poly.type
_entity_poly.pdbx_seq_one_letter_code
_entity_poly.pdbx_strand_id
1 'polypeptide(L)'
;MSPRTLSTPEDFKELVDAHDVWLFDCDGVIWEGDHVIGKAGETLQLLRKLGKRIFFVTNNATKSRESNKGKFDKMGIECAVDEIFTSAFASAAYLKSVLDFPEDKKVYVIGEKGIEDELDAVGIKHSGGTDPADNRFVDLMDFSAVTADPEVGAVLCGLDMHMNYLKYAKAFRYLRENENCLFMATNLDSTFPTHGTVHPEPLVVGKPEAAMLESIIQTHKLDKSKMIMVGDRLNTDIAFGNKGGIDTLMVLTGIDDRAGFEKEDAPGVPTARLPNPFARSHAKNRSGILEDGFDKRGKLSTKRLAGVLLFVWTYEVHVEIQLFSRGWVRKTILPVQPASSTCFDPSRLAASGYNQTLADSPAYVDVHAGLGMPLGRDCYNFAATLPRRPLPAMILPEHTVFHTYWRSDLLQLGSRQITLLHSILATQDRSSTSVILWTNAPSPSTLSDLPILQPLLELYGERLAVRSVNKRDLARGTPMEDHKLLELADTQAWVDGDLVRILVLHALGGIWVDMDTIMTGRDMRVLGEHEWVTQWDCYDKVYQPLNGAMMHFYRASPYLCEMLHSMATSPPPAQNSVDWGSRLYHKVWRSLLARGTRPFKVLPYCFTDGVSCRLDNRLPDPFGERGAEKRWGRGRWEDVQSKVRSVWAVHLHNRWDKTFPEKGWVDQMIVKPVMARAQQYRYTPNSG
;
A
#
# COMPACT_ATOMS: atom_id res chain seq x y z
N MET A 1 -6.25 -27.85 22.21
CA MET A 1 -7.46 -27.58 23.03
C MET A 1 -7.73 -26.09 22.96
N SER A 2 -8.99 -25.66 22.92
CA SER A 2 -9.32 -24.22 22.93
C SER A 2 -9.04 -23.60 24.31
N PRO A 3 -8.43 -22.41 24.39
CA PRO A 3 -8.14 -21.75 25.67
C PRO A 3 -9.41 -21.53 26.51
N ARG A 4 -9.30 -21.74 27.84
CA ARG A 4 -10.40 -21.44 28.77
C ARG A 4 -10.67 -19.94 28.76
N THR A 5 -11.92 -19.54 28.51
CA THR A 5 -12.32 -18.13 28.59
C THR A 5 -12.78 -17.82 30.01
N LEU A 6 -12.09 -16.92 30.69
CA LEU A 6 -12.47 -16.50 32.05
C LEU A 6 -13.60 -15.49 31.93
N SER A 7 -14.73 -15.73 32.59
CA SER A 7 -15.92 -14.88 32.41
C SER A 7 -16.69 -14.59 33.70
N THR A 8 -16.46 -15.37 34.76
CA THR A 8 -17.08 -15.19 36.08
C THR A 8 -16.05 -14.82 37.14
N PRO A 9 -16.44 -14.16 38.24
CA PRO A 9 -15.55 -13.93 39.39
C PRO A 9 -14.89 -15.21 39.92
N GLU A 10 -15.60 -16.34 39.87
CA GLU A 10 -15.09 -17.65 40.27
C GLU A 10 -13.96 -18.14 39.35
N ASP A 11 -14.08 -17.94 38.03
CA ASP A 11 -13.00 -18.26 37.07
C ASP A 11 -11.71 -17.48 37.41
N PHE A 12 -11.85 -16.20 37.74
CA PHE A 12 -10.72 -15.36 38.12
C PHE A 12 -10.12 -15.77 39.47
N LYS A 13 -10.97 -16.11 40.44
CA LYS A 13 -10.52 -16.58 41.74
C LYS A 13 -9.74 -17.89 41.63
N GLU A 14 -10.25 -18.85 40.86
CA GLU A 14 -9.57 -20.13 40.62
C GLU A 14 -8.20 -19.93 39.97
N LEU A 15 -8.11 -19.03 38.97
CA LEU A 15 -6.83 -18.70 38.34
C LEU A 15 -5.85 -18.10 39.34
N VAL A 16 -6.30 -17.15 40.17
CA VAL A 16 -5.45 -16.50 41.18
C VAL A 16 -5.01 -17.47 42.27
N ASP A 17 -5.89 -18.37 42.71
CA ASP A 17 -5.57 -19.37 43.74
C ASP A 17 -4.61 -20.45 43.20
N ALA A 18 -4.65 -20.76 41.90
CA ALA A 18 -3.78 -21.75 41.28
C ALA A 18 -2.31 -21.31 41.14
N HIS A 19 -2.06 -19.99 41.03
CA HIS A 19 -0.74 -19.44 40.70
C HIS A 19 -0.22 -18.51 41.80
N ASP A 20 1.02 -18.71 42.22
CA ASP A 20 1.68 -17.90 43.25
C ASP A 20 2.63 -16.85 42.66
N VAL A 21 3.00 -17.02 41.38
CA VAL A 21 3.99 -16.20 40.70
C VAL A 21 3.46 -15.76 39.34
N TRP A 22 3.51 -14.46 39.08
CA TRP A 22 2.93 -13.82 37.91
C TRP A 22 3.99 -13.05 37.14
N LEU A 23 4.18 -13.42 35.87
CA LEU A 23 5.05 -12.73 34.93
C LEU A 23 4.17 -11.89 34.03
N PHE A 24 4.44 -10.60 33.93
CA PHE A 24 3.68 -9.68 33.07
C PHE A 24 4.60 -9.16 31.97
N ASP A 25 4.16 -9.26 30.72
CA ASP A 25 4.66 -8.32 29.73
C ASP A 25 4.28 -6.88 30.11
N CYS A 26 4.99 -5.90 29.56
CA CYS A 26 4.80 -4.50 29.85
C CYS A 26 3.99 -3.77 28.76
N ASP A 27 4.47 -3.81 27.51
CA ASP A 27 3.95 -3.00 26.40
C ASP A 27 2.73 -3.69 25.78
N GLY A 28 1.53 -3.12 25.93
CA GLY A 28 0.27 -3.75 25.50
C GLY A 28 -0.46 -4.51 26.61
N VAL A 29 0.20 -4.70 27.77
CA VAL A 29 -0.37 -5.34 28.97
C VAL A 29 -0.50 -4.37 30.15
N ILE A 30 0.59 -3.75 30.58
CA ILE A 30 0.58 -2.77 31.68
C ILE A 30 0.40 -1.36 31.16
N TRP A 31 1.04 -1.02 30.04
CA TRP A 31 0.99 0.33 29.46
C TRP A 31 1.03 0.34 27.94
N GLU A 32 0.62 1.48 27.37
CA GLU A 32 0.83 1.86 25.98
C GLU A 32 1.56 3.21 25.99
N GLY A 33 2.83 3.23 25.57
CA GLY A 33 3.68 4.41 25.71
C GLY A 33 3.85 4.81 27.19
N ASP A 34 3.36 6.00 27.55
CA ASP A 34 3.39 6.54 28.92
C ASP A 34 2.04 6.42 29.65
N HIS A 35 1.07 5.71 29.09
CA HIS A 35 -0.27 5.55 29.66
C HIS A 35 -0.48 4.14 30.22
N VAL A 36 -0.95 4.03 31.47
CA VAL A 36 -1.34 2.74 32.07
C VAL A 36 -2.62 2.22 31.41
N ILE A 37 -2.63 0.95 31.02
CA ILE A 37 -3.77 0.31 30.37
C ILE A 37 -4.81 -0.07 31.44
N GLY A 38 -6.02 0.50 31.29
CA GLY A 38 -7.19 0.14 32.10
C GLY A 38 -6.90 0.16 33.61
N LYS A 39 -7.11 -0.99 34.25
CA LYS A 39 -6.91 -1.21 35.70
C LYS A 39 -5.65 -2.04 36.00
N ALA A 40 -4.63 -2.01 35.14
CA ALA A 40 -3.42 -2.79 35.32
C ALA A 40 -2.75 -2.52 36.68
N GLY A 41 -2.56 -1.25 37.05
CA GLY A 41 -1.99 -0.87 38.35
C GLY A 41 -2.80 -1.38 39.55
N GLU A 42 -4.13 -1.24 39.53
CA GLU A 42 -5.03 -1.77 40.57
C GLU A 42 -4.93 -3.31 40.67
N THR A 43 -4.81 -3.98 39.53
CA THR A 43 -4.71 -5.45 39.45
C THR A 43 -3.40 -5.95 40.05
N LEU A 44 -2.28 -5.31 39.71
CA LEU A 44 -0.97 -5.61 40.30
C LEU A 44 -1.00 -5.42 41.83
N GLN A 45 -1.58 -4.32 42.31
CA GLN A 45 -1.72 -4.07 43.74
C GLN A 45 -2.59 -5.11 44.44
N LEU A 46 -3.68 -5.55 43.80
CA LEU A 46 -4.54 -6.61 44.31
C LEU A 46 -3.78 -7.93 44.43
N LEU A 47 -3.04 -8.33 43.39
CA LEU A 47 -2.23 -9.55 43.41
C LEU A 47 -1.19 -9.52 44.54
N ARG A 48 -0.50 -8.38 44.73
CA ARG A 48 0.43 -8.21 45.87
C ARG A 48 -0.28 -8.37 47.22
N LYS A 49 -1.46 -7.76 47.41
CA LYS A 49 -2.27 -7.90 48.63
C LYS A 49 -2.70 -9.35 48.90
N LEU A 50 -2.85 -10.15 47.85
CA LEU A 50 -3.14 -11.58 47.92
C LEU A 50 -1.88 -12.44 48.09
N GLY A 51 -0.71 -11.84 48.35
CA GLY A 51 0.54 -12.54 48.60
C GLY A 51 1.23 -13.09 47.35
N LYS A 52 0.83 -12.64 46.15
CA LYS A 52 1.39 -13.12 44.89
C LYS A 52 2.70 -12.39 44.55
N ARG A 53 3.67 -13.14 44.03
CA ARG A 53 4.95 -12.59 43.54
C ARG A 53 4.80 -12.13 42.10
N ILE A 54 5.35 -10.96 41.77
CA ILE A 54 5.19 -10.32 40.46
C ILE A 54 6.56 -10.07 39.85
N PHE A 55 6.68 -10.39 38.56
CA PHE A 55 7.83 -10.07 37.72
C PHE A 55 7.38 -9.41 36.42
N PHE A 56 8.14 -8.44 35.94
CA PHE A 56 7.87 -7.70 34.71
C PHE A 56 8.89 -8.12 33.64
N VAL A 57 8.41 -8.67 32.54
CA VAL A 57 9.23 -9.36 31.54
C VAL A 57 9.02 -8.71 30.18
N THR A 58 9.94 -7.85 29.74
CA THR A 58 9.80 -7.06 28.51
C THR A 58 10.91 -7.35 27.49
N ASN A 59 10.53 -7.43 26.21
CA ASN A 59 11.47 -7.52 25.09
C ASN A 59 12.09 -6.16 24.72
N ASN A 60 11.63 -5.06 25.32
CA ASN A 60 12.15 -3.73 25.03
C ASN A 60 13.53 -3.51 25.66
N ALA A 61 14.56 -3.56 24.82
CA ALA A 61 15.96 -3.35 25.23
C ALA A 61 16.37 -1.88 25.34
N THR A 62 15.48 -0.92 25.03
CA THR A 62 15.87 0.50 24.96
C THR A 62 16.16 1.13 26.31
N LYS A 63 15.66 0.52 27.39
CA LYS A 63 15.79 1.00 28.77
C LYS A 63 16.35 -0.11 29.66
N SER A 64 17.25 0.27 30.55
CA SER A 64 17.72 -0.57 31.65
C SER A 64 16.59 -0.86 32.65
N ARG A 65 16.83 -1.81 33.55
CA ARG A 65 15.92 -2.11 34.67
C ARG A 65 15.69 -0.87 35.55
N GLU A 66 16.75 -0.11 35.84
CA GLU A 66 16.65 1.17 36.57
C GLU A 66 15.81 2.22 35.82
N SER A 67 16.00 2.33 34.51
CA SER A 67 15.19 3.25 33.69
C SER A 67 13.71 2.84 33.65
N ASN A 68 13.43 1.53 33.60
CA ASN A 68 12.05 1.01 33.66
C ASN A 68 11.44 1.18 35.05
N LYS A 69 12.21 0.99 36.12
CA LYS A 69 11.80 1.29 37.50
C LYS A 69 11.34 2.75 37.64
N GLY A 70 12.10 3.69 37.09
CA GLY A 70 11.70 5.11 37.05
C GLY A 70 10.42 5.35 36.24
N LYS A 71 10.11 4.51 35.23
CA LYS A 71 8.84 4.56 34.50
C LYS A 71 7.68 4.07 35.35
N PHE A 72 7.83 2.94 36.04
CA PHE A 72 6.83 2.43 37.00
C PHE A 72 6.52 3.46 38.10
N ASP A 73 7.54 4.12 38.64
CA ASP A 73 7.37 5.14 39.68
C ASP A 73 6.52 6.33 39.19
N LYS A 74 6.78 6.81 37.96
CA LYS A 74 5.97 7.88 37.34
C LYS A 74 4.52 7.48 37.12
N MET A 75 4.26 6.19 36.94
CA MET A 75 2.92 5.63 36.77
C MET A 75 2.23 5.33 38.12
N GLY A 76 2.92 5.51 39.25
CA GLY A 76 2.41 5.18 40.58
C GLY A 76 2.23 3.68 40.80
N ILE A 77 2.99 2.85 40.09
CA ILE A 77 2.95 1.38 40.21
C ILE A 77 4.17 0.93 41.03
N GLU A 78 3.91 0.20 42.12
CA GLU A 78 4.96 -0.37 42.97
C GLU A 78 5.70 -1.51 42.23
N CYS A 79 6.99 -1.29 42.00
CA CYS A 79 7.91 -2.22 41.36
C CYS A 79 9.28 -2.05 41.99
N ALA A 80 10.00 -3.15 42.27
CA ALA A 80 11.41 -3.15 42.61
C ALA A 80 12.26 -3.48 41.37
N VAL A 81 13.54 -3.12 41.37
CA VAL A 81 14.42 -3.30 40.21
C VAL A 81 14.67 -4.79 39.92
N ASP A 82 14.75 -5.61 40.97
CA ASP A 82 14.89 -7.07 40.90
C ASP A 82 13.62 -7.79 40.41
N GLU A 83 12.50 -7.08 40.30
CA GLU A 83 11.28 -7.59 39.68
C GLU A 83 11.27 -7.37 38.15
N ILE A 84 12.22 -6.62 37.59
CA ILE A 84 12.24 -6.26 36.17
C ILE A 84 13.27 -7.10 35.40
N PHE A 85 12.80 -7.78 34.35
CA PHE A 85 13.60 -8.57 33.44
C PHE A 85 13.42 -8.03 32.02
N THR A 86 14.42 -7.29 31.55
CA THR A 86 14.46 -6.79 30.17
C THR A 86 15.30 -7.72 29.29
N SER A 87 15.05 -7.74 27.99
CA SER A 87 15.90 -8.42 27.02
C SER A 87 17.35 -7.91 27.02
N ALA A 88 17.58 -6.63 27.35
CA ALA A 88 18.91 -6.05 27.56
C ALA A 88 19.62 -6.72 28.75
N PHE A 89 18.96 -6.77 29.91
CA PHE A 89 19.51 -7.43 31.10
C PHE A 89 19.77 -8.90 30.86
N ALA A 90 18.81 -9.61 30.25
CA ALA A 90 18.97 -11.04 29.95
C ALA A 90 20.16 -11.29 29.03
N SER A 91 20.36 -10.44 28.01
CA SER A 91 21.52 -10.55 27.10
C SER A 91 22.85 -10.35 27.84
N ALA A 92 22.95 -9.32 28.69
CA ALA A 92 24.15 -9.05 29.48
C ALA A 92 24.45 -10.16 30.49
N ALA A 93 23.42 -10.65 31.20
CA ALA A 93 23.54 -11.74 32.15
C ALA A 93 23.93 -13.06 31.46
N TYR A 94 23.39 -13.33 30.27
CA TYR A 94 23.70 -14.51 29.47
C TYR A 94 25.15 -14.49 28.99
N LEU A 95 25.63 -13.35 28.47
CA LEU A 95 27.04 -13.15 28.13
C LEU A 95 27.95 -13.44 29.34
N LYS A 96 27.61 -12.87 30.51
CA LYS A 96 28.45 -13.01 31.72
C LYS A 96 28.43 -14.42 32.31
N SER A 97 27.25 -15.03 32.40
CA SER A 97 27.02 -16.20 33.28
C SER A 97 26.88 -17.52 32.51
N VAL A 98 26.52 -17.47 31.23
CA VAL A 98 26.30 -18.66 30.40
C VAL A 98 27.42 -18.83 29.38
N LEU A 99 27.82 -17.75 28.71
CA LEU A 99 28.87 -17.79 27.69
C LEU A 99 30.28 -17.56 28.23
N ASP A 100 30.42 -17.25 29.53
CA ASP A 100 31.70 -16.91 30.17
C ASP A 100 32.50 -15.90 29.34
N PHE A 101 31.84 -14.78 28.98
CA PHE A 101 32.39 -13.83 28.03
C PHE A 101 33.75 -13.27 28.51
N PRO A 102 34.82 -13.33 27.69
CA PRO A 102 36.17 -13.00 28.14
C PRO A 102 36.33 -11.55 28.62
N GLU A 103 37.04 -11.34 29.73
CA GLU A 103 37.21 -10.01 30.35
C GLU A 103 38.07 -9.03 29.52
N ASP A 104 38.89 -9.57 28.61
CA ASP A 104 39.69 -8.83 27.65
C ASP A 104 38.91 -8.46 26.38
N LYS A 105 37.70 -9.00 26.20
CA LYS A 105 36.82 -8.69 25.07
C LYS A 105 35.76 -7.65 25.43
N LYS A 106 35.17 -7.05 24.40
CA LYS A 106 34.04 -6.12 24.49
C LYS A 106 32.92 -6.47 23.54
N VAL A 107 31.72 -5.99 23.86
CA VAL A 107 30.51 -6.14 23.05
C VAL A 107 30.33 -4.89 22.18
N TYR A 108 30.18 -5.07 20.87
CA TYR A 108 29.73 -3.99 20.01
C TYR A 108 28.20 -3.95 19.98
N VAL A 109 27.63 -2.82 20.41
CA VAL A 109 26.19 -2.64 20.57
C VAL A 109 25.64 -1.95 19.32
N ILE A 110 24.57 -2.52 18.77
CA ILE A 110 23.63 -1.80 17.90
C ILE A 110 22.32 -1.72 18.69
N GLY A 111 22.01 -0.55 19.22
CA GLY A 111 20.90 -0.39 20.16
C GLY A 111 21.01 0.87 21.02
N GLU A 112 20.02 1.06 21.87
CA GLU A 112 19.92 2.21 22.76
C GLU A 112 20.61 2.00 24.12
N LYS A 113 20.69 3.09 24.91
CA LYS A 113 21.37 3.18 26.21
C LYS A 113 21.06 2.05 27.19
N GLY A 114 19.84 1.50 27.15
CA GLY A 114 19.43 0.41 28.03
C GLY A 114 20.29 -0.84 27.92
N ILE A 115 20.84 -1.15 26.73
CA ILE A 115 21.77 -2.28 26.55
C ILE A 115 23.11 -1.98 27.20
N GLU A 116 23.65 -0.79 26.97
CA GLU A 116 24.93 -0.35 27.53
C GLU A 116 24.91 -0.36 29.06
N ASP A 117 23.87 0.21 29.66
CA ASP A 117 23.70 0.26 31.12
C ASP A 117 23.71 -1.14 31.75
N GLU A 118 23.08 -2.13 31.10
CA GLU A 118 23.03 -3.51 31.61
C GLU A 118 24.35 -4.25 31.41
N LEU A 119 25.10 -3.96 30.33
CA LEU A 119 26.46 -4.48 30.14
C LEU A 119 27.41 -3.89 31.19
N ASP A 120 27.32 -2.58 31.45
CA ASP A 120 28.09 -1.90 32.49
C ASP A 120 27.78 -2.49 33.88
N ALA A 121 26.50 -2.77 34.18
CA ALA A 121 26.07 -3.33 35.45
C ALA A 121 26.66 -4.74 35.74
N VAL A 122 27.02 -5.50 34.72
CA VAL A 122 27.67 -6.82 34.86
C VAL A 122 29.18 -6.79 34.58
N GLY A 123 29.74 -5.59 34.37
CA GLY A 123 31.18 -5.39 34.15
C GLY A 123 31.67 -5.82 32.77
N ILE A 124 30.81 -5.87 31.76
CA ILE A 124 31.20 -6.17 30.38
C ILE A 124 31.48 -4.87 29.64
N LYS A 125 32.71 -4.74 29.10
CA LYS A 125 33.09 -3.60 28.26
C LYS A 125 32.24 -3.57 26.98
N HIS A 126 31.89 -2.38 26.52
CA HIS A 126 31.14 -2.21 25.28
C HIS A 126 31.64 -1.04 24.42
N SER A 127 31.19 -1.00 23.18
CA SER A 127 31.43 0.08 22.21
C SER A 127 30.24 0.17 21.25
N GLY A 128 30.09 1.28 20.53
CA GLY A 128 28.93 1.51 19.66
C GLY A 128 27.73 2.07 20.43
N GLY A 129 26.54 1.58 20.15
CA GLY A 129 25.30 2.02 20.81
C GLY A 129 25.04 3.52 20.60
N THR A 130 24.98 4.26 21.70
CA THR A 130 24.71 5.70 21.73
C THR A 130 25.94 6.59 21.52
N ASP A 131 27.13 6.01 21.30
CA ASP A 131 28.37 6.76 21.05
C ASP A 131 28.21 7.72 19.84
N PRO A 132 28.48 9.05 20.01
CA PRO A 132 28.45 10.01 18.91
C PRO A 132 29.34 9.67 17.70
N ALA A 133 30.43 8.92 17.91
CA ALA A 133 31.31 8.45 16.84
C ALA A 133 30.62 7.42 15.91
N ASP A 134 29.62 6.71 16.44
CA ASP A 134 28.81 5.72 15.74
C ASP A 134 27.43 6.27 15.34
N ASN A 135 26.90 7.27 16.04
CA ASN A 135 25.66 7.98 15.74
C ASN A 135 25.85 9.12 14.72
N ARG A 136 26.49 8.81 13.59
CA ARG A 136 26.71 9.77 12.50
C ARG A 136 26.51 9.12 11.13
N PHE A 137 26.14 9.95 10.16
CA PHE A 137 26.14 9.54 8.76
C PHE A 137 27.55 9.66 8.18
N VAL A 138 27.94 8.70 7.34
CA VAL A 138 29.21 8.72 6.59
C VAL A 138 28.91 9.19 5.17
N ASP A 139 29.78 10.03 4.61
CA ASP A 139 29.69 10.44 3.22
C ASP A 139 29.88 9.23 2.27
N LEU A 140 29.26 9.29 1.09
CA LEU A 140 29.16 8.16 0.16
C LEU A 140 30.53 7.51 -0.14
N MET A 141 30.62 6.20 0.16
CA MET A 141 31.67 5.25 -0.23
C MET A 141 33.05 5.31 0.47
N ASP A 142 33.27 6.09 1.52
CA ASP A 142 34.52 5.98 2.31
C ASP A 142 34.38 5.05 3.53
N PHE A 143 34.47 3.74 3.30
CA PHE A 143 34.55 2.72 4.36
C PHE A 143 35.99 2.31 4.67
N SER A 144 36.99 2.98 4.11
CA SER A 144 38.40 2.65 4.34
C SER A 144 38.80 2.86 5.81
N ALA A 145 38.11 3.77 6.51
CA ALA A 145 38.26 4.02 7.93
C ALA A 145 37.58 2.99 8.84
N VAL A 146 36.74 2.09 8.31
CA VAL A 146 36.04 1.06 9.09
C VAL A 146 36.92 -0.19 9.15
N THR A 147 37.70 -0.30 10.22
CA THR A 147 38.57 -1.45 10.51
C THR A 147 37.96 -2.33 11.61
N ALA A 148 38.26 -3.62 11.58
CA ALA A 148 37.86 -4.53 12.65
C ALA A 148 38.70 -4.26 13.92
N ASP A 149 38.01 -4.11 15.05
CA ASP A 149 38.62 -3.97 16.36
C ASP A 149 38.73 -5.38 16.96
N PRO A 150 39.95 -5.93 17.15
CA PRO A 150 40.14 -7.32 17.56
C PRO A 150 39.66 -7.60 19.00
N GLU A 151 39.38 -6.56 19.80
CA GLU A 151 38.81 -6.72 21.14
C GLU A 151 37.30 -6.99 21.10
N VAL A 152 36.62 -6.76 19.97
CA VAL A 152 35.18 -7.05 19.86
C VAL A 152 34.96 -8.56 19.75
N GLY A 153 34.39 -9.15 20.81
CA GLY A 153 34.08 -10.58 20.89
C GLY A 153 32.61 -10.92 20.63
N ALA A 154 31.73 -9.92 20.58
CA ALA A 154 30.32 -10.11 20.27
C ALA A 154 29.71 -8.85 19.64
N VAL A 155 28.73 -9.03 18.76
CA VAL A 155 27.81 -7.99 18.28
C VAL A 155 26.44 -8.27 18.87
N LEU A 156 25.92 -7.33 19.65
CA LEU A 156 24.60 -7.40 20.28
C LEU A 156 23.64 -6.38 19.66
N CYS A 157 22.61 -6.89 18.99
CA CYS A 157 21.60 -6.08 18.31
C CYS A 157 20.29 -5.94 19.10
N GLY A 158 19.78 -4.72 19.19
CA GLY A 158 18.42 -4.41 19.65
C GLY A 158 17.84 -3.25 18.86
N LEU A 159 16.72 -2.70 19.33
CA LEU A 159 16.12 -1.52 18.74
C LEU A 159 17.07 -0.33 18.90
N ASP A 160 17.35 0.36 17.79
CA ASP A 160 18.25 1.51 17.71
C ASP A 160 17.56 2.61 16.88
N MET A 161 17.26 3.75 17.50
CA MET A 161 16.61 4.90 16.85
C MET A 161 17.57 5.72 15.99
N HIS A 162 18.88 5.46 16.09
CA HIS A 162 19.96 6.11 15.36
C HIS A 162 20.70 5.11 14.45
N MET A 163 19.99 4.05 14.06
CA MET A 163 20.49 3.02 13.14
C MET A 163 21.03 3.66 11.86
N ASN A 164 22.24 3.27 11.47
CA ASN A 164 22.90 3.81 10.29
C ASN A 164 23.86 2.78 9.68
N TYR A 165 24.32 3.06 8.46
CA TYR A 165 25.18 2.13 7.73
C TYR A 165 26.58 1.95 8.36
N LEU A 166 27.11 2.94 9.09
CA LEU A 166 28.40 2.80 9.79
C LEU A 166 28.34 1.68 10.83
N LYS A 167 27.25 1.65 11.61
CA LYS A 167 27.01 0.61 12.61
C LYS A 167 26.93 -0.78 11.97
N TYR A 168 26.20 -0.92 10.86
CA TYR A 168 26.13 -2.17 10.11
C TYR A 168 27.49 -2.59 9.53
N ALA A 169 28.24 -1.65 8.95
CA ALA A 169 29.55 -1.93 8.37
C ALA A 169 30.55 -2.41 9.43
N LYS A 170 30.57 -1.77 10.61
CA LYS A 170 31.39 -2.19 11.76
C LYS A 170 30.97 -3.58 12.25
N ALA A 171 29.69 -3.79 12.54
CA ALA A 171 29.18 -5.08 12.98
C ALA A 171 29.51 -6.22 12.00
N PHE A 172 29.29 -6.00 10.69
CA PHE A 172 29.59 -7.00 9.68
C PHE A 172 31.09 -7.32 9.60
N ARG A 173 31.96 -6.32 9.75
CA ARG A 173 33.41 -6.52 9.82
C ARG A 173 33.80 -7.31 11.06
N TYR A 174 33.32 -6.95 12.25
CA TYR A 174 33.62 -7.68 13.49
C TYR A 174 33.17 -9.13 13.41
N LEU A 175 31.95 -9.40 12.92
CA LEU A 175 31.43 -10.77 12.76
C LEU A 175 32.22 -11.61 11.74
N ARG A 176 32.82 -10.97 10.74
CA ARG A 176 33.54 -11.65 9.65
C ARG A 176 35.03 -11.84 9.93
N GLU A 177 35.66 -10.88 10.60
CA GLU A 177 37.13 -10.78 10.71
C GLU A 177 37.65 -11.16 12.10
N ASN A 178 36.83 -11.04 13.15
CA ASN A 178 37.24 -11.47 14.48
C ASN A 178 36.86 -12.95 14.69
N GLU A 179 37.84 -13.77 15.06
CA GLU A 179 37.60 -15.18 15.37
C GLU A 179 36.64 -15.32 16.56
N ASN A 180 35.67 -16.24 16.43
CA ASN A 180 34.66 -16.55 17.45
C ASN A 180 33.79 -15.35 17.90
N CYS A 181 33.67 -14.32 17.06
CA CYS A 181 32.78 -13.20 17.35
C CYS A 181 31.31 -13.64 17.33
N LEU A 182 30.63 -13.48 18.45
CA LEU A 182 29.24 -13.92 18.62
C LEU A 182 28.27 -12.94 17.95
N PHE A 183 27.24 -13.46 17.29
CA PHE A 183 26.12 -12.65 16.83
C PHE A 183 24.90 -12.87 17.72
N MET A 184 24.44 -11.82 18.40
CA MET A 184 23.34 -11.88 19.36
C MET A 184 22.27 -10.83 19.07
N ALA A 185 21.03 -11.15 19.41
CA ALA A 185 19.91 -10.22 19.34
C ALA A 185 19.10 -10.25 20.64
N THR A 186 18.67 -9.06 21.08
CA THR A 186 17.83 -8.92 22.28
C THR A 186 16.44 -9.52 22.08
N ASN A 187 15.84 -9.37 20.88
CA ASN A 187 14.58 -10.01 20.48
C ASN A 187 14.42 -9.97 18.93
N LEU A 188 13.39 -10.65 18.40
CA LEU A 188 13.08 -10.70 16.95
C LEU A 188 11.67 -10.16 16.63
N ASP A 189 11.16 -9.23 17.43
CA ASP A 189 9.77 -8.75 17.30
C ASP A 189 9.58 -7.99 15.97
N SER A 190 8.75 -8.53 15.07
CA SER A 190 8.59 -8.01 13.69
C SER A 190 7.79 -6.69 13.56
N THR A 191 7.35 -6.10 14.66
CA THR A 191 6.50 -4.90 14.71
C THR A 191 7.22 -3.71 15.34
N PHE A 192 8.29 -3.26 14.68
CA PHE A 192 8.56 -1.91 14.18
C PHE A 192 9.30 -2.16 12.85
N PRO A 193 8.90 -1.56 11.72
CA PRO A 193 8.66 -2.26 10.45
C PRO A 193 9.91 -2.84 9.77
N THR A 194 9.90 -4.15 9.46
CA THR A 194 10.25 -4.80 8.16
C THR A 194 10.36 -6.32 8.31
N HIS A 195 9.84 -7.09 7.34
CA HIS A 195 10.09 -8.54 7.22
C HIS A 195 11.14 -8.79 6.13
N GLY A 196 12.23 -9.47 6.47
CA GLY A 196 13.23 -9.95 5.53
C GLY A 196 14.57 -10.20 6.20
N THR A 197 14.93 -11.46 6.45
CA THR A 197 16.26 -11.85 6.91
C THR A 197 17.17 -12.04 5.71
N VAL A 198 18.13 -11.13 5.55
CA VAL A 198 19.39 -11.39 4.86
C VAL A 198 20.44 -11.30 5.98
N HIS A 199 21.32 -12.31 6.12
CA HIS A 199 22.40 -12.44 7.13
C HIS A 199 22.09 -13.40 8.32
N PRO A 200 23.13 -13.94 9.00
CA PRO A 200 23.08 -15.21 9.75
C PRO A 200 22.14 -15.15 10.96
N GLU A 201 21.65 -16.31 11.42
CA GLU A 201 20.71 -16.38 12.54
C GLU A 201 21.40 -15.97 13.86
N PRO A 202 20.94 -14.89 14.53
CA PRO A 202 21.50 -14.47 15.81
C PRO A 202 21.09 -15.41 16.94
N LEU A 203 21.92 -15.51 17.97
CA LEU A 203 21.51 -16.05 19.26
C LEU A 203 20.55 -15.05 19.93
N VAL A 204 19.29 -15.45 20.12
CA VAL A 204 18.24 -14.61 20.72
C VAL A 204 18.10 -14.96 22.20
N VAL A 205 18.10 -13.94 23.07
CA VAL A 205 18.02 -14.14 24.53
C VAL A 205 16.66 -13.71 25.11
N GLY A 206 15.93 -12.81 24.44
CA GLY A 206 14.59 -12.39 24.85
C GLY A 206 13.49 -13.40 24.54
N LYS A 207 12.24 -13.04 24.86
CA LYS A 207 11.04 -13.83 24.49
C LYS A 207 11.02 -14.02 22.97
N PRO A 208 10.74 -15.22 22.43
CA PRO A 208 10.15 -16.38 23.10
C PRO A 208 11.14 -17.38 23.72
N GLU A 209 12.45 -17.11 23.75
CA GLU A 209 13.42 -18.09 24.24
C GLU A 209 13.36 -18.29 25.77
N ALA A 210 13.56 -19.52 26.22
CA ALA A 210 13.36 -19.91 27.63
C ALA A 210 14.46 -19.39 28.57
N ALA A 211 15.59 -18.93 28.04
CA ALA A 211 16.75 -18.52 28.83
C ALA A 211 16.41 -17.45 29.90
N MET A 212 15.60 -16.46 29.54
CA MET A 212 15.15 -15.43 30.49
C MET A 212 14.27 -16.01 31.61
N LEU A 213 13.38 -16.97 31.29
CA LEU A 213 12.54 -17.63 32.28
C LEU A 213 13.37 -18.49 33.24
N GLU A 214 14.33 -19.26 32.71
CA GLU A 214 15.21 -20.10 33.50
C GLU A 214 16.03 -19.27 34.49
N SER A 215 16.51 -18.10 34.05
CA SER A 215 17.20 -17.14 34.92
C SER A 215 16.30 -16.64 36.06
N ILE A 216 15.04 -16.29 35.77
CA ILE A 216 14.06 -15.88 36.79
C ILE A 216 13.82 -17.01 37.81
N ILE A 217 13.61 -18.23 37.33
CA ILE A 217 13.35 -19.41 38.16
C ILE A 217 14.54 -19.72 39.07
N GLN A 218 15.77 -19.73 38.52
CA GLN A 218 16.97 -20.05 39.27
C GLN A 218 17.30 -18.98 40.32
N THR A 219 17.23 -17.70 39.93
CA THR A 219 17.56 -16.57 40.80
C THR A 219 16.62 -16.49 42.01
N HIS A 220 15.33 -16.73 41.78
CA HIS A 220 14.31 -16.56 42.83
C HIS A 220 13.79 -17.87 43.42
N LYS A 221 14.37 -19.02 43.02
CA LYS A 221 14.02 -20.38 43.47
C LYS A 221 12.52 -20.66 43.39
N LEU A 222 11.95 -20.45 42.21
CA LEU A 222 10.50 -20.49 41.98
C LEU A 222 10.02 -21.89 41.61
N ASP A 223 8.81 -22.25 42.03
CA ASP A 223 8.11 -23.44 41.55
C ASP A 223 7.42 -23.15 40.22
N LYS A 224 7.95 -23.74 39.15
CA LYS A 224 7.44 -23.61 37.78
C LYS A 224 5.96 -23.99 37.65
N SER A 225 5.46 -24.94 38.44
CA SER A 225 4.05 -25.38 38.39
C SER A 225 3.06 -24.34 38.93
N LYS A 226 3.55 -23.27 39.56
CA LYS A 226 2.77 -22.18 40.17
C LYS A 226 2.94 -20.85 39.45
N MET A 227 3.51 -20.87 38.25
CA MET A 227 3.84 -19.67 37.47
C MET A 227 2.88 -19.46 36.31
N ILE A 228 2.55 -18.20 36.03
CA ILE A 228 1.76 -17.81 34.85
C ILE A 228 2.38 -16.60 34.14
N MET A 229 2.43 -16.64 32.80
CA MET A 229 2.82 -15.51 31.94
C MET A 229 1.58 -14.80 31.39
N VAL A 230 1.49 -13.50 31.62
CA VAL A 230 0.43 -12.62 31.12
C VAL A 230 0.98 -11.78 29.96
N GLY A 231 0.38 -11.93 28.77
CA GLY A 231 0.88 -11.32 27.55
C GLY A 231 -0.22 -11.02 26.54
N ASP A 232 0.08 -10.14 25.59
CA ASP A 232 -0.83 -9.75 24.50
C ASP A 232 -0.44 -10.39 23.15
N ARG A 233 0.73 -11.04 23.07
CA ARG A 233 1.29 -11.54 21.80
C ARG A 233 1.61 -13.04 21.84
N LEU A 234 1.18 -13.75 20.78
CA LEU A 234 1.26 -15.21 20.69
C LEU A 234 2.68 -15.72 20.43
N ASN A 235 3.39 -15.09 19.50
CA ASN A 235 4.73 -15.54 19.09
C ASN A 235 5.86 -15.13 20.05
N THR A 236 5.55 -14.33 21.07
CA THR A 236 6.50 -13.90 22.10
C THR A 236 6.06 -14.38 23.47
N ASP A 237 4.99 -13.82 24.06
CA ASP A 237 4.64 -14.06 25.46
C ASP A 237 4.04 -15.45 25.68
N ILE A 238 3.10 -15.83 24.82
CA ILE A 238 2.45 -17.12 24.94
C ILE A 238 3.43 -18.23 24.54
N ALA A 239 4.20 -18.04 23.47
CA ALA A 239 5.28 -18.94 23.09
C ALA A 239 6.36 -19.06 24.19
N PHE A 240 6.72 -17.94 24.86
CA PHE A 240 7.66 -17.92 25.98
C PHE A 240 7.15 -18.76 27.16
N GLY A 241 5.89 -18.59 27.55
CA GLY A 241 5.29 -19.40 28.60
C GLY A 241 5.15 -20.87 28.21
N ASN A 242 4.72 -21.17 26.98
CA ASN A 242 4.59 -22.55 26.49
C ASN A 242 5.95 -23.26 26.41
N LYS A 243 6.98 -22.66 25.78
CA LYS A 243 8.36 -23.20 25.75
C LYS A 243 8.92 -23.32 27.17
N GLY A 244 8.61 -22.33 27.99
CA GLY A 244 8.96 -22.25 29.39
C GLY A 244 8.23 -23.25 30.29
N GLY A 245 7.21 -23.95 29.78
CA GLY A 245 6.37 -24.92 30.52
C GLY A 245 5.62 -24.32 31.71
N ILE A 246 5.19 -23.06 31.61
CA ILE A 246 4.36 -22.35 32.59
C ILE A 246 3.00 -22.03 31.97
N ASP A 247 2.00 -21.78 32.82
CA ASP A 247 0.69 -21.38 32.32
C ASP A 247 0.75 -19.99 31.67
N THR A 248 -0.22 -19.70 30.79
CA THR A 248 -0.27 -18.41 30.09
C THR A 248 -1.68 -17.83 30.08
N LEU A 249 -1.78 -16.53 30.38
CA LEU A 249 -3.01 -15.75 30.27
C LEU A 249 -2.87 -14.72 29.14
N MET A 250 -3.67 -14.88 28.09
CA MET A 250 -3.69 -13.90 27.00
C MET A 250 -4.66 -12.74 27.30
N VAL A 251 -4.16 -11.52 27.20
CA VAL A 251 -4.95 -10.28 27.18
C VAL A 251 -5.20 -9.84 25.74
N LEU A 252 -6.31 -9.13 25.49
CA LEU A 252 -6.71 -8.67 24.15
C LEU A 252 -6.62 -7.15 24.00
N THR A 253 -5.67 -6.54 24.72
CA THR A 253 -5.41 -5.10 24.73
C THR A 253 -4.28 -4.67 23.80
N GLY A 254 -3.48 -5.62 23.29
CA GLY A 254 -2.33 -5.35 22.43
C GLY A 254 -2.43 -6.00 21.04
N ILE A 255 -1.39 -6.74 20.62
CA ILE A 255 -1.14 -7.08 19.21
C ILE A 255 -2.03 -8.22 18.66
N ASP A 256 -2.07 -9.37 19.32
CA ASP A 256 -2.80 -10.53 18.79
C ASP A 256 -4.26 -10.53 19.24
N ASP A 257 -5.15 -10.91 18.31
CA ASP A 257 -6.59 -10.99 18.55
C ASP A 257 -7.09 -12.44 18.67
N ARG A 258 -8.40 -12.59 18.86
CA ARG A 258 -9.06 -13.90 18.95
C ARG A 258 -8.79 -14.79 17.73
N ALA A 259 -8.70 -14.21 16.53
CA ALA A 259 -8.47 -14.98 15.31
C ALA A 259 -7.02 -15.48 15.20
N GLY A 260 -6.10 -14.96 16.03
CA GLY A 260 -4.69 -15.35 16.08
C GLY A 260 -4.46 -16.80 16.49
N PHE A 261 -5.06 -17.23 17.62
CA PHE A 261 -4.83 -18.56 18.23
C PHE A 261 -5.88 -19.62 17.88
N GLU A 262 -6.94 -19.25 17.14
CA GLU A 262 -7.90 -20.21 16.57
C GLU A 262 -7.39 -20.86 15.26
N LYS A 263 -6.19 -20.46 14.80
CA LYS A 263 -5.52 -21.07 13.63
C LYS A 263 -4.84 -22.38 14.04
N GLU A 264 -4.80 -23.35 13.11
CA GLU A 264 -4.10 -24.62 13.32
C GLU A 264 -2.57 -24.45 13.48
N ASP A 265 -2.00 -23.35 12.99
CA ASP A 265 -0.56 -23.04 12.99
C ASP A 265 -0.18 -21.92 13.98
N ALA A 266 -0.98 -21.70 15.04
CA ALA A 266 -0.70 -20.65 16.01
C ALA A 266 0.68 -20.84 16.68
N PRO A 267 1.51 -19.78 16.77
CA PRO A 267 2.87 -19.88 17.31
C PRO A 267 2.94 -20.13 18.83
N GLY A 268 1.80 -20.00 19.52
CA GLY A 268 1.58 -20.36 20.92
C GLY A 268 0.08 -20.55 21.17
N VAL A 269 -0.27 -21.35 22.17
CA VAL A 269 -1.68 -21.60 22.57
C VAL A 269 -1.84 -21.23 24.04
N PRO A 270 -2.70 -20.26 24.37
CA PRO A 270 -2.82 -19.84 25.75
C PRO A 270 -3.54 -20.88 26.62
N THR A 271 -3.14 -21.03 27.90
CA THR A 271 -3.90 -21.80 28.90
C THR A 271 -5.29 -21.17 29.13
N ALA A 272 -5.33 -19.85 29.36
CA ALA A 272 -6.55 -19.09 29.61
C ALA A 272 -6.54 -17.73 28.87
N ARG A 273 -7.72 -17.13 28.70
CA ARG A 273 -7.87 -15.79 28.11
C ARG A 273 -8.87 -14.92 28.84
N LEU A 274 -8.66 -13.61 28.78
CA LEU A 274 -9.66 -12.62 29.16
C LEU A 274 -10.76 -12.50 28.09
N PRO A 275 -12.02 -12.21 28.48
CA PRO A 275 -13.08 -11.97 27.52
C PRO A 275 -12.83 -10.63 26.84
N ASN A 276 -13.12 -10.54 25.53
CA ASN A 276 -12.95 -9.30 24.78
C ASN A 276 -13.85 -8.19 25.39
N PRO A 277 -13.27 -7.09 25.94
CA PRO A 277 -14.07 -6.00 26.50
C PRO A 277 -14.97 -5.30 25.45
N PHE A 278 -14.72 -5.50 24.15
CA PHE A 278 -15.48 -4.91 23.05
C PHE A 278 -16.72 -5.70 22.61
N ALA A 279 -16.97 -6.90 23.16
CA ALA A 279 -18.12 -7.73 22.74
C ALA A 279 -19.48 -7.34 23.39
N ARG A 280 -19.49 -6.52 24.45
CA ARG A 280 -20.73 -6.19 25.19
C ARG A 280 -21.03 -4.69 25.37
N SER A 281 -20.16 -3.76 24.97
CA SER A 281 -20.32 -2.32 25.31
C SER A 281 -20.79 -1.42 24.15
N HIS A 282 -20.99 -1.94 22.94
CA HIS A 282 -21.29 -1.11 21.76
C HIS A 282 -22.70 -0.50 21.72
N ALA A 283 -23.52 -0.66 22.76
CA ALA A 283 -24.87 -0.11 22.80
C ALA A 283 -25.09 1.09 23.74
N LYS A 284 -24.17 1.48 24.65
CA LYS A 284 -24.48 2.58 25.59
C LYS A 284 -23.40 3.60 26.01
N ASN A 285 -22.10 3.39 25.83
CA ASN A 285 -21.10 4.34 26.36
C ASN A 285 -20.18 4.99 25.31
N ARG A 286 -20.78 5.53 24.24
CA ARG A 286 -20.09 6.46 23.33
C ARG A 286 -20.24 7.95 23.71
N SER A 287 -20.63 8.27 24.94
CA SER A 287 -20.74 9.66 25.42
C SER A 287 -19.58 10.15 26.29
N GLY A 288 -18.68 9.28 26.81
CA GLY A 288 -17.68 9.70 27.80
C GLY A 288 -16.38 10.34 27.28
N ILE A 289 -16.01 10.13 26.01
CA ILE A 289 -14.74 10.64 25.45
C ILE A 289 -14.89 12.03 24.82
N LEU A 290 -16.11 12.57 24.76
CA LEU A 290 -16.37 13.93 24.30
C LEU A 290 -16.78 14.89 25.43
N GLU A 291 -16.84 14.49 26.70
CA GLU A 291 -17.33 15.39 27.77
C GLU A 291 -16.22 16.07 28.60
N ASP A 292 -15.00 15.52 28.68
CA ASP A 292 -13.90 16.14 29.44
C ASP A 292 -13.08 17.19 28.65
N GLY A 293 -13.55 17.55 27.45
CA GLY A 293 -12.85 18.45 26.53
C GLY A 293 -13.44 19.86 26.42
N PHE A 294 -14.64 20.09 26.95
CA PHE A 294 -15.42 21.29 26.68
C PHE A 294 -15.68 22.09 27.96
N ASP A 295 -15.49 23.42 27.90
CA ASP A 295 -16.07 24.39 28.85
C ASP A 295 -17.59 24.09 29.01
N LYS A 296 -18.22 24.47 30.13
CA LYS A 296 -19.67 24.41 30.40
C LYS A 296 -20.58 24.91 29.24
N ARG A 297 -20.01 25.53 28.20
CA ARG A 297 -20.65 25.95 26.94
C ARG A 297 -20.29 25.11 25.70
N GLY A 298 -19.65 23.95 25.83
CA GLY A 298 -19.35 23.09 24.67
C GLY A 298 -18.19 23.59 23.79
N LYS A 299 -17.19 24.31 24.34
CA LYS A 299 -15.98 24.74 23.56
C LYS A 299 -14.65 24.11 24.01
N LEU A 300 -13.90 23.58 23.04
CA LEU A 300 -12.59 22.93 23.23
C LEU A 300 -11.60 23.93 23.85
N SER A 301 -10.85 23.53 24.89
CA SER A 301 -9.83 24.39 25.52
C SER A 301 -8.84 24.97 24.49
N THR A 302 -8.60 26.29 24.54
CA THR A 302 -7.76 27.02 23.59
C THR A 302 -6.36 26.44 23.42
N LYS A 303 -5.77 25.86 24.47
CA LYS A 303 -4.44 25.21 24.42
C LYS A 303 -4.46 23.88 23.68
N ARG A 304 -5.51 23.08 23.81
CA ARG A 304 -5.66 21.80 23.10
C ARG A 304 -6.06 22.01 21.65
N LEU A 305 -6.92 23.00 21.39
CA LEU A 305 -7.19 23.45 20.03
C LEU A 305 -5.91 23.95 19.35
N ALA A 306 -5.09 24.75 20.05
CA ALA A 306 -3.79 25.16 19.56
C ALA A 306 -2.84 23.97 19.33
N GLY A 307 -2.82 22.97 20.21
CA GLY A 307 -2.01 21.76 20.03
C GLY A 307 -2.43 20.91 18.84
N VAL A 308 -3.74 20.70 18.64
CA VAL A 308 -4.27 19.99 17.47
C VAL A 308 -4.02 20.80 16.19
N LEU A 309 -4.24 22.11 16.23
CA LEU A 309 -3.93 22.99 15.10
C LEU A 309 -2.44 23.00 14.78
N LEU A 310 -1.57 23.01 15.79
CA LEU A 310 -0.12 22.94 15.62
C LEU A 310 0.29 21.58 15.04
N PHE A 311 -0.28 20.48 15.52
CA PHE A 311 -0.01 19.14 14.99
C PHE A 311 -0.45 19.01 13.54
N VAL A 312 -1.67 19.41 13.20
CA VAL A 312 -2.18 19.38 11.82
C VAL A 312 -1.46 20.39 10.92
N TRP A 313 -0.94 21.49 11.47
CA TRP A 313 -0.12 22.45 10.74
C TRP A 313 1.31 21.94 10.48
N THR A 314 1.85 21.14 11.41
CA THR A 314 3.23 20.62 11.34
C THR A 314 3.32 19.30 10.59
N TYR A 315 2.31 18.45 10.72
CA TYR A 315 2.31 17.08 10.22
C TYR A 315 1.15 16.84 9.25
N GLU A 316 1.48 16.26 8.10
CA GLU A 316 0.51 15.80 7.11
C GLU A 316 0.36 14.27 7.24
N VAL A 317 -0.72 13.83 7.87
CA VAL A 317 -0.95 12.40 8.14
C VAL A 317 -1.53 11.70 6.91
N HIS A 318 -0.80 10.74 6.35
CA HIS A 318 -1.23 9.92 5.21
C HIS A 318 -1.43 8.48 5.68
N VAL A 319 -2.65 7.95 5.54
CA VAL A 319 -2.98 6.57 5.91
C VAL A 319 -3.66 5.89 4.73
N GLU A 320 -3.09 4.78 4.26
CA GLU A 320 -3.70 3.91 3.27
C GLU A 320 -3.90 2.52 3.88
N ILE A 321 -5.15 2.05 3.88
CA ILE A 321 -5.50 0.72 4.39
C ILE A 321 -6.15 -0.05 3.24
N GLN A 322 -5.51 -1.15 2.83
CA GLN A 322 -6.07 -2.08 1.86
C GLN A 322 -6.37 -3.41 2.55
N LEU A 323 -7.62 -3.85 2.49
CA LEU A 323 -8.06 -5.12 3.08
C LEU A 323 -8.42 -6.10 1.98
N PHE A 324 -7.75 -7.26 1.98
CA PHE A 324 -8.04 -8.35 1.05
C PHE A 324 -8.47 -9.59 1.84
N SER A 325 -9.58 -10.21 1.42
CA SER A 325 -9.99 -11.49 1.97
C SER A 325 -8.94 -12.57 1.66
N ARG A 326 -8.47 -13.32 2.66
CA ARG A 326 -7.50 -14.40 2.47
C ARG A 326 -7.99 -15.46 1.47
N GLY A 327 -9.28 -15.78 1.49
CA GLY A 327 -9.89 -16.72 0.54
C GLY A 327 -9.85 -16.17 -0.89
N TRP A 328 -10.03 -14.86 -1.06
CA TRP A 328 -9.89 -14.20 -2.35
C TRP A 328 -8.43 -14.18 -2.82
N VAL A 329 -7.47 -13.86 -1.94
CA VAL A 329 -6.02 -13.87 -2.26
C VAL A 329 -5.58 -15.25 -2.75
N ARG A 330 -5.92 -16.34 -2.02
CA ARG A 330 -5.57 -17.71 -2.43
C ARG A 330 -6.12 -18.12 -3.80
N LYS A 331 -7.30 -17.59 -4.18
CA LYS A 331 -7.93 -17.89 -5.49
C LYS A 331 -7.46 -16.96 -6.60
N THR A 332 -7.05 -15.74 -6.27
CA THR A 332 -6.69 -14.70 -7.25
C THR A 332 -5.20 -14.72 -7.61
N ILE A 333 -4.33 -15.16 -6.70
CA ILE A 333 -2.92 -15.43 -6.99
C ILE A 333 -2.85 -16.77 -7.74
N LEU A 334 -3.09 -16.73 -9.05
CA LEU A 334 -2.81 -17.86 -9.93
C LEU A 334 -1.30 -17.96 -10.16
N PRO A 335 -0.73 -19.17 -10.22
CA PRO A 335 0.62 -19.37 -10.73
C PRO A 335 0.74 -18.74 -12.13
N VAL A 336 1.82 -17.99 -12.38
CA VAL A 336 2.05 -17.42 -13.71
C VAL A 336 2.36 -18.57 -14.65
N GLN A 337 1.44 -18.82 -15.59
CA GLN A 337 1.66 -19.76 -16.67
C GLN A 337 2.07 -18.96 -17.92
N PRO A 338 3.01 -19.45 -18.74
CA PRO A 338 3.29 -18.84 -20.03
C PRO A 338 2.01 -18.77 -20.86
N ALA A 339 1.82 -17.68 -21.61
CA ALA A 339 0.70 -17.56 -22.53
C ALA A 339 0.71 -18.74 -23.53
N SER A 340 -0.28 -19.63 -23.44
CA SER A 340 -0.39 -20.86 -24.22
C SER A 340 -1.03 -20.66 -25.60
N SER A 341 -1.26 -19.40 -25.99
CA SER A 341 -1.92 -19.07 -27.24
C SER A 341 -0.93 -18.94 -28.40
N THR A 342 -1.48 -19.02 -29.62
CA THR A 342 -0.74 -18.83 -30.88
C THR A 342 -0.74 -17.37 -31.35
N CYS A 343 -1.20 -16.41 -30.53
CA CYS A 343 -1.35 -15.00 -30.93
C CYS A 343 -0.03 -14.33 -31.33
N PHE A 344 1.10 -14.78 -30.77
CA PHE A 344 2.44 -14.29 -31.12
C PHE A 344 3.17 -15.17 -32.14
N ASP A 345 2.53 -16.20 -32.69
CA ASP A 345 3.17 -17.09 -33.64
C ASP A 345 3.38 -16.35 -34.97
N PRO A 346 4.58 -16.43 -35.59
CA PRO A 346 4.89 -15.67 -36.80
C PRO A 346 3.92 -15.91 -37.95
N SER A 347 3.44 -17.15 -38.13
CA SER A 347 2.46 -17.49 -39.16
C SER A 347 1.11 -16.83 -38.94
N ARG A 348 0.70 -16.66 -37.68
CA ARG A 348 -0.55 -15.98 -37.32
C ARG A 348 -0.43 -14.48 -37.45
N LEU A 349 0.71 -13.91 -37.05
CA LEU A 349 1.01 -12.48 -37.24
C LEU A 349 1.06 -12.11 -38.73
N ALA A 350 1.71 -12.94 -39.56
CA ALA A 350 1.75 -12.72 -41.01
C ALA A 350 0.38 -12.82 -41.68
N ALA A 351 -0.52 -13.63 -41.11
CA ALA A 351 -1.91 -13.74 -41.57
C ALA A 351 -2.83 -12.70 -40.92
N SER A 352 -2.38 -12.00 -39.87
CA SER A 352 -3.15 -10.96 -39.21
C SER A 352 -2.93 -9.62 -39.91
N GLY A 353 -3.88 -8.69 -39.75
CA GLY A 353 -3.73 -7.32 -40.25
C GLY A 353 -2.75 -6.48 -39.42
N TYR A 354 -1.87 -7.10 -38.62
CA TYR A 354 -0.96 -6.41 -37.71
C TYR A 354 0.25 -5.88 -38.47
N ASN A 355 0.49 -4.57 -38.37
CA ASN A 355 1.63 -3.93 -39.00
C ASN A 355 2.90 -4.14 -38.16
N GLN A 356 3.53 -5.30 -38.32
CA GLN A 356 4.73 -5.65 -37.56
C GLN A 356 5.90 -4.70 -37.85
N THR A 357 6.03 -4.20 -39.08
CA THR A 357 7.07 -3.21 -39.43
C THR A 357 6.92 -1.93 -38.62
N LEU A 358 5.69 -1.45 -38.43
CA LEU A 358 5.42 -0.30 -37.57
C LEU A 358 5.75 -0.61 -36.11
N ALA A 359 5.34 -1.78 -35.60
CA ALA A 359 5.58 -2.17 -34.22
C ALA A 359 7.06 -2.33 -33.85
N ASP A 360 7.88 -2.78 -34.80
CA ASP A 360 9.33 -2.96 -34.64
C ASP A 360 10.12 -1.68 -34.98
N SER A 361 9.46 -0.61 -35.42
CA SER A 361 10.12 0.65 -35.76
C SER A 361 10.69 1.34 -34.51
N PRO A 362 11.86 2.01 -34.61
CA PRO A 362 12.40 2.80 -33.51
C PRO A 362 11.42 3.92 -33.10
N ALA A 363 11.16 4.05 -31.81
CA ALA A 363 10.35 5.14 -31.27
C ALA A 363 11.21 6.36 -30.92
N TYR A 364 10.69 7.56 -31.15
CA TYR A 364 11.37 8.82 -30.81
C TYR A 364 11.29 9.15 -29.31
N VAL A 365 10.19 8.75 -28.67
CA VAL A 365 10.03 8.83 -27.21
C VAL A 365 9.88 7.40 -26.72
N ASP A 366 10.61 7.00 -25.68
CA ASP A 366 10.33 5.75 -24.97
C ASP A 366 9.80 6.05 -23.56
N VAL A 367 8.68 5.44 -23.21
CA VAL A 367 8.05 5.56 -21.89
C VAL A 367 8.07 4.18 -21.24
N HIS A 368 8.86 4.03 -20.17
CA HIS A 368 8.96 2.78 -19.43
C HIS A 368 8.61 3.00 -17.95
N ALA A 369 7.59 2.32 -17.45
CA ALA A 369 7.34 2.21 -16.01
C ALA A 369 8.29 1.16 -15.44
N GLY A 370 9.47 1.57 -15.00
CA GLY A 370 10.45 0.69 -14.34
C GLY A 370 10.68 1.01 -12.87
N LEU A 371 10.48 2.26 -12.48
CA LEU A 371 10.68 2.75 -11.12
C LEU A 371 9.43 3.50 -10.69
N GLY A 372 8.90 3.17 -9.50
CA GLY A 372 7.86 3.97 -8.89
C GLY A 372 8.34 5.41 -8.75
N MET A 373 7.49 6.39 -9.10
CA MET A 373 7.76 7.82 -8.92
C MET A 373 6.88 8.39 -7.80
N PRO A 374 7.03 7.93 -6.54
CA PRO A 374 6.08 8.25 -5.48
C PRO A 374 6.25 9.68 -4.96
N LEU A 375 7.41 10.31 -5.15
CA LEU A 375 7.78 11.57 -4.49
C LEU A 375 7.29 12.81 -5.26
N GLY A 376 6.60 13.69 -4.53
CA GLY A 376 6.35 15.07 -4.94
C GLY A 376 5.70 15.24 -6.31
N ARG A 377 6.46 15.78 -7.27
CA ARG A 377 6.00 16.05 -8.64
C ARG A 377 6.72 15.20 -9.69
N ASP A 378 7.49 14.20 -9.29
CA ASP A 378 8.43 13.52 -10.18
C ASP A 378 7.75 12.94 -11.42
N CYS A 379 6.62 12.25 -11.23
CA CYS A 379 5.83 11.74 -12.35
C CYS A 379 5.31 12.87 -13.26
N TYR A 380 4.77 13.96 -12.70
CA TYR A 380 4.29 15.09 -13.50
C TYR A 380 5.42 15.82 -14.22
N ASN A 381 6.60 15.93 -13.61
CA ASN A 381 7.80 16.51 -14.23
C ASN A 381 8.26 15.61 -15.37
N PHE A 382 8.30 14.29 -15.17
CA PHE A 382 8.56 13.31 -16.21
C PHE A 382 7.56 13.43 -17.37
N ALA A 383 6.26 13.44 -17.11
CA ALA A 383 5.23 13.64 -18.13
C ALA A 383 5.42 14.98 -18.88
N ALA A 384 5.86 16.04 -18.19
CA ALA A 384 6.13 17.34 -18.78
C ALA A 384 7.34 17.36 -19.75
N THR A 385 8.29 16.41 -19.62
CA THR A 385 9.47 16.34 -20.51
C THR A 385 9.13 15.98 -21.94
N LEU A 386 8.04 15.24 -22.14
CA LEU A 386 7.56 14.85 -23.45
C LEU A 386 6.99 16.07 -24.21
N PRO A 387 6.99 16.06 -25.55
CA PRO A 387 6.46 17.19 -26.32
C PRO A 387 4.93 17.29 -26.19
N ARG A 388 4.37 18.50 -26.35
CA ARG A 388 2.90 18.72 -26.26
C ARG A 388 2.14 18.24 -27.50
N ARG A 389 2.84 18.17 -28.64
CA ARG A 389 2.36 17.71 -29.95
C ARG A 389 3.39 16.75 -30.52
N PRO A 390 2.99 15.77 -31.35
CA PRO A 390 3.96 14.87 -31.97
C PRO A 390 4.92 15.66 -32.87
N LEU A 391 6.19 15.27 -32.87
CA LEU A 391 7.13 15.69 -33.92
C LEU A 391 6.72 15.02 -35.23
N PRO A 392 7.08 15.58 -36.41
CA PRO A 392 6.67 15.01 -37.70
C PRO A 392 6.98 13.51 -37.84
N ALA A 393 8.09 13.05 -37.27
CA ALA A 393 8.51 11.66 -37.33
C ALA A 393 7.81 10.72 -36.33
N MET A 394 7.08 11.27 -35.35
CA MET A 394 6.23 10.51 -34.42
C MET A 394 4.82 10.25 -34.99
N ILE A 395 4.45 10.96 -36.06
CA ILE A 395 3.09 10.87 -36.61
C ILE A 395 2.97 9.55 -37.36
N LEU A 396 2.13 8.67 -36.83
CA LEU A 396 1.79 7.43 -37.51
C LEU A 396 1.18 7.74 -38.89
N PRO A 397 1.50 6.96 -39.93
CA PRO A 397 0.88 7.12 -41.25
C PRO A 397 -0.64 6.91 -41.20
N GLU A 398 -1.10 6.12 -40.24
CA GLU A 398 -2.50 5.77 -40.07
C GLU A 398 -3.27 6.87 -39.32
N HIS A 399 -4.50 7.11 -39.75
CA HIS A 399 -5.42 8.02 -39.08
C HIS A 399 -5.74 7.51 -37.67
N THR A 400 -5.51 8.33 -36.64
CA THR A 400 -5.72 7.91 -35.25
C THR A 400 -7.19 8.02 -34.85
N VAL A 401 -7.82 6.88 -34.56
CA VAL A 401 -9.21 6.85 -34.11
C VAL A 401 -9.25 6.77 -32.58
N PHE A 402 -10.05 7.63 -31.97
CA PHE A 402 -10.40 7.56 -30.56
C PHE A 402 -11.73 6.82 -30.42
N HIS A 403 -11.77 5.86 -29.51
CA HIS A 403 -12.94 5.05 -29.23
C HIS A 403 -13.46 5.32 -27.82
N THR A 404 -14.76 5.49 -27.71
CA THR A 404 -15.42 5.62 -26.42
C THR A 404 -16.79 4.94 -26.46
N TYR A 405 -17.32 4.54 -25.32
CA TYR A 405 -18.52 3.71 -25.26
C TYR A 405 -19.53 4.23 -24.24
N TRP A 406 -20.80 4.24 -24.63
CA TRP A 406 -21.91 4.64 -23.77
C TRP A 406 -23.05 3.63 -23.82
N ARG A 407 -23.43 3.11 -22.65
CA ARG A 407 -24.60 2.25 -22.46
C ARG A 407 -25.86 3.10 -22.31
N SER A 408 -26.60 3.27 -23.41
CA SER A 408 -27.79 4.13 -23.44
C SER A 408 -28.97 3.58 -22.64
N ASP A 409 -28.97 2.28 -22.35
CA ASP A 409 -29.98 1.59 -21.54
C ASP A 409 -29.79 1.79 -20.03
N LEU A 410 -28.57 2.11 -19.58
CA LEU A 410 -28.26 2.29 -18.16
C LEU A 410 -28.40 3.74 -17.71
N LEU A 411 -27.89 4.68 -18.51
CA LEU A 411 -27.93 6.10 -18.18
C LEU A 411 -28.07 6.96 -19.45
N GLN A 412 -28.89 8.00 -19.37
CA GLN A 412 -29.02 8.96 -20.46
C GLN A 412 -27.73 9.78 -20.62
N LEU A 413 -27.36 10.08 -21.86
CA LEU A 413 -26.23 10.94 -22.17
C LEU A 413 -26.47 12.36 -21.64
N GLY A 414 -25.59 12.84 -20.77
CA GLY A 414 -25.69 14.16 -20.14
C GLY A 414 -24.68 15.18 -20.65
N SER A 415 -24.81 16.42 -20.18
CA SER A 415 -23.92 17.55 -20.55
C SER A 415 -22.46 17.28 -20.23
N ARG A 416 -22.20 16.48 -19.19
CA ARG A 416 -20.85 16.08 -18.82
C ARG A 416 -20.23 15.19 -19.88
N GLN A 417 -20.93 14.15 -20.33
CA GLN A 417 -20.45 13.26 -21.39
C GLN A 417 -20.16 14.04 -22.68
N ILE A 418 -21.01 15.02 -23.01
CA ILE A 418 -20.75 15.94 -24.11
C ILE A 418 -19.45 16.72 -23.91
N THR A 419 -19.20 17.23 -22.70
CA THR A 419 -17.96 17.95 -22.37
C THR A 419 -16.72 17.06 -22.55
N LEU A 420 -16.81 15.77 -22.20
CA LEU A 420 -15.72 14.82 -22.37
C LEU A 420 -15.42 14.55 -23.84
N LEU A 421 -16.45 14.25 -24.65
CA LEU A 421 -16.32 14.10 -26.11
C LEU A 421 -15.71 15.35 -26.74
N HIS A 422 -16.21 16.51 -26.32
CA HIS A 422 -15.72 17.79 -26.79
C HIS A 422 -14.24 18.01 -26.43
N SER A 423 -13.81 17.59 -25.24
CA SER A 423 -12.41 17.68 -24.82
C SER A 423 -11.47 16.88 -25.73
N ILE A 424 -11.89 15.71 -26.22
CA ILE A 424 -11.11 14.91 -27.18
C ILE A 424 -11.07 15.66 -28.51
N LEU A 425 -12.23 15.92 -29.11
CA LEU A 425 -12.35 16.51 -30.46
C LEU A 425 -11.66 17.87 -30.58
N ALA A 426 -11.66 18.66 -29.50
CA ALA A 426 -11.08 19.98 -29.49
C ALA A 426 -9.56 20.02 -29.31
N THR A 427 -9.00 19.04 -28.61
CA THR A 427 -7.60 19.07 -28.19
C THR A 427 -6.68 18.30 -29.13
N GLN A 428 -7.22 17.27 -29.78
CA GLN A 428 -6.49 16.43 -30.73
C GLN A 428 -6.49 17.04 -32.14
N ASP A 429 -5.48 16.69 -32.94
CA ASP A 429 -5.29 17.25 -34.28
C ASP A 429 -6.45 16.97 -35.23
N ARG A 430 -6.86 18.01 -35.97
CA ARG A 430 -8.08 17.98 -36.78
C ARG A 430 -7.95 17.12 -38.03
N SER A 431 -6.77 17.09 -38.64
CA SER A 431 -6.54 16.45 -39.94
C SER A 431 -6.36 14.94 -39.85
N SER A 432 -5.93 14.46 -38.68
CA SER A 432 -5.43 13.09 -38.51
C SER A 432 -6.08 12.33 -37.36
N THR A 433 -7.12 12.89 -36.74
CA THR A 433 -7.86 12.20 -35.66
C THR A 433 -9.37 12.30 -35.80
N SER A 434 -10.05 11.23 -35.38
CA SER A 434 -11.51 11.12 -35.31
C SER A 434 -11.93 10.43 -34.01
N VAL A 435 -13.21 10.54 -33.66
CA VAL A 435 -13.83 9.92 -32.48
C VAL A 435 -15.01 9.07 -32.92
N ILE A 436 -15.08 7.85 -32.42
CA ILE A 436 -16.25 6.99 -32.54
C ILE A 436 -16.87 6.81 -31.14
N LEU A 437 -18.10 7.29 -30.99
CA LEU A 437 -18.98 7.02 -29.85
C LEU A 437 -19.75 5.73 -30.12
N TRP A 438 -19.34 4.66 -29.46
CA TRP A 438 -19.99 3.36 -29.50
C TRP A 438 -21.19 3.31 -28.55
N THR A 439 -22.22 2.55 -28.90
CA THR A 439 -23.40 2.31 -28.06
C THR A 439 -23.93 0.89 -28.20
N ASN A 440 -24.61 0.38 -27.17
CA ASN A 440 -25.40 -0.86 -27.27
C ASN A 440 -26.80 -0.64 -27.87
N ALA A 441 -27.19 0.60 -28.17
CA ALA A 441 -28.45 0.87 -28.82
C ALA A 441 -28.55 0.12 -30.15
N PRO A 442 -29.71 -0.48 -30.50
CA PRO A 442 -29.89 -1.17 -31.77
C PRO A 442 -29.64 -0.30 -33.00
N SER A 443 -29.87 1.02 -32.86
CA SER A 443 -29.62 2.02 -33.90
C SER A 443 -28.71 3.14 -33.36
N PRO A 444 -27.71 3.60 -34.14
CA PRO A 444 -26.92 4.79 -33.79
C PRO A 444 -27.78 6.04 -33.56
N SER A 445 -28.94 6.12 -34.23
CA SER A 445 -29.88 7.25 -34.14
C SER A 445 -30.37 7.52 -32.72
N THR A 446 -30.40 6.49 -31.86
CA THR A 446 -30.76 6.62 -30.43
C THR A 446 -29.87 7.61 -29.69
N LEU A 447 -28.60 7.74 -30.09
CA LEU A 447 -27.70 8.75 -29.53
C LEU A 447 -27.53 9.95 -30.46
N SER A 448 -27.38 9.74 -31.78
CA SER A 448 -27.11 10.85 -32.69
C SER A 448 -28.24 11.87 -32.73
N ASP A 449 -29.49 11.44 -32.59
CA ASP A 449 -30.66 12.35 -32.69
C ASP A 449 -30.93 13.09 -31.38
N LEU A 450 -30.14 12.84 -30.32
CA LEU A 450 -30.27 13.56 -29.07
C LEU A 450 -29.96 15.05 -29.28
N PRO A 451 -30.84 15.97 -28.86
CA PRO A 451 -30.62 17.42 -29.00
C PRO A 451 -29.30 17.90 -28.37
N ILE A 452 -28.82 17.20 -27.35
CA ILE A 452 -27.58 17.54 -26.65
C ILE A 452 -26.32 17.15 -27.43
N LEU A 453 -26.40 16.18 -28.36
CA LEU A 453 -25.27 15.70 -29.15
C LEU A 453 -25.22 16.33 -30.56
N GLN A 454 -26.38 16.69 -31.13
CA GLN A 454 -26.50 17.32 -32.46
C GLN A 454 -25.54 18.51 -32.68
N PRO A 455 -25.40 19.49 -31.77
CA PRO A 455 -24.47 20.60 -31.97
C PRO A 455 -23.00 20.17 -32.09
N LEU A 456 -22.64 19.03 -31.49
CA LEU A 456 -21.29 18.49 -31.55
C LEU A 456 -21.06 17.75 -32.88
N LEU A 457 -22.06 16.99 -33.35
CA LEU A 457 -22.04 16.31 -34.65
C LEU A 457 -21.94 17.32 -35.79
N GLU A 458 -22.71 18.40 -35.75
CA GLU A 458 -22.67 19.48 -36.74
C GLU A 458 -21.30 20.20 -36.74
N LEU A 459 -20.74 20.47 -35.56
CA LEU A 459 -19.48 21.19 -35.44
C LEU A 459 -18.28 20.39 -35.95
N TYR A 460 -18.26 19.09 -35.70
CA TYR A 460 -17.11 18.23 -36.00
C TYR A 460 -17.28 17.37 -37.25
N GLY A 461 -18.50 17.26 -37.78
CA GLY A 461 -18.82 16.50 -38.99
C GLY A 461 -18.32 15.07 -38.89
N GLU A 462 -17.66 14.60 -39.95
CA GLU A 462 -17.14 13.23 -40.05
C GLU A 462 -16.10 12.86 -38.97
N ARG A 463 -15.55 13.84 -38.23
CA ARG A 463 -14.64 13.55 -37.11
C ARG A 463 -15.34 12.95 -35.90
N LEU A 464 -16.67 13.05 -35.79
CA LEU A 464 -17.43 12.40 -34.72
C LEU A 464 -18.48 11.48 -35.33
N ALA A 465 -18.29 10.17 -35.16
CA ALA A 465 -19.25 9.17 -35.59
C ALA A 465 -19.92 8.50 -34.39
N VAL A 466 -21.20 8.16 -34.53
CA VAL A 466 -21.92 7.30 -33.57
C VAL A 466 -22.12 5.93 -34.22
N ARG A 467 -21.80 4.85 -33.50
CA ARG A 467 -21.93 3.48 -34.02
C ARG A 467 -22.53 2.53 -32.98
N SER A 468 -23.39 1.63 -33.43
CA SER A 468 -23.87 0.53 -32.62
C SER A 468 -22.82 -0.58 -32.57
N VAL A 469 -22.61 -1.14 -31.38
CA VAL A 469 -21.68 -2.24 -31.17
C VAL A 469 -22.36 -3.54 -31.58
N ASN A 470 -21.75 -4.23 -32.55
CA ASN A 470 -22.05 -5.63 -32.83
C ASN A 470 -20.86 -6.49 -32.36
N LYS A 471 -20.99 -7.09 -31.17
CA LYS A 471 -19.92 -7.91 -30.57
C LYS A 471 -19.57 -9.12 -31.43
N ARG A 472 -20.55 -9.74 -32.10
CA ARG A 472 -20.30 -10.90 -32.99
C ARG A 472 -19.48 -10.50 -34.20
N ASP A 473 -19.81 -9.37 -34.81
CA ASP A 473 -19.05 -8.85 -35.95
C ASP A 473 -17.61 -8.54 -35.57
N LEU A 474 -17.41 -7.89 -34.42
CA LEU A 474 -16.07 -7.52 -33.93
C LEU A 474 -15.25 -8.75 -33.48
N ALA A 475 -15.91 -9.84 -33.07
CA ALA A 475 -15.25 -11.06 -32.59
C ALA A 475 -14.81 -12.01 -33.70
N ARG A 476 -15.22 -11.80 -34.96
CA ARG A 476 -14.83 -12.65 -36.10
C ARG A 476 -13.31 -12.72 -36.25
N GLY A 477 -12.78 -13.93 -36.41
CA GLY A 477 -11.34 -14.19 -36.51
C GLY A 477 -10.57 -14.07 -35.18
N THR A 478 -11.26 -13.88 -34.06
CA THR A 478 -10.65 -13.78 -32.72
C THR A 478 -10.91 -15.04 -31.90
N PRO A 479 -10.18 -15.27 -30.79
CA PRO A 479 -10.49 -16.36 -29.86
C PRO A 479 -11.91 -16.32 -29.25
N MET A 480 -12.62 -15.19 -29.37
CA MET A 480 -13.99 -15.02 -28.89
C MET A 480 -15.04 -15.25 -29.98
N GLU A 481 -14.66 -15.61 -31.20
CA GLU A 481 -15.60 -15.93 -32.29
C GLU A 481 -16.60 -17.00 -31.85
N ASP A 482 -17.89 -16.70 -32.04
CA ASP A 482 -19.04 -17.53 -31.62
C ASP A 482 -19.06 -17.94 -30.14
N HIS A 483 -18.27 -17.29 -29.29
CA HIS A 483 -18.19 -17.64 -27.89
C HIS A 483 -19.45 -17.19 -27.12
N LYS A 484 -20.01 -18.07 -26.28
CA LYS A 484 -21.23 -17.80 -25.51
C LYS A 484 -21.17 -16.54 -24.63
N LEU A 485 -19.97 -16.13 -24.23
CA LEU A 485 -19.79 -14.96 -23.37
C LEU A 485 -19.91 -13.62 -24.12
N LEU A 486 -20.03 -13.62 -25.45
CA LEU A 486 -20.35 -12.41 -26.22
C LEU A 486 -21.69 -11.80 -25.82
N GLU A 487 -22.64 -12.64 -25.39
CA GLU A 487 -23.98 -12.23 -24.96
C GLU A 487 -24.01 -11.73 -23.50
N LEU A 488 -22.87 -11.73 -22.79
CA LEU A 488 -22.80 -11.15 -21.45
C LEU A 488 -23.11 -9.65 -21.52
N ALA A 489 -24.03 -9.22 -20.66
CA ALA A 489 -24.28 -7.84 -20.33
C ALA A 489 -24.44 -7.75 -18.81
N ASP A 490 -23.70 -6.86 -18.17
CA ASP A 490 -23.90 -6.56 -16.75
C ASP A 490 -24.68 -5.25 -16.57
N THR A 491 -25.10 -4.99 -15.33
CA THR A 491 -25.88 -3.79 -14.95
C THR A 491 -25.00 -2.57 -14.69
N GLN A 492 -23.66 -2.72 -14.71
CA GLN A 492 -22.71 -1.64 -14.40
C GLN A 492 -21.85 -1.21 -15.60
N ALA A 493 -22.02 -1.86 -16.76
CA ALA A 493 -21.20 -1.71 -17.96
C ALA A 493 -19.72 -2.09 -17.78
N TRP A 494 -19.37 -2.90 -16.77
CA TRP A 494 -17.97 -3.21 -16.48
C TRP A 494 -17.48 -4.34 -17.37
N VAL A 495 -18.09 -5.52 -17.24
CA VAL A 495 -17.64 -6.72 -17.92
C VAL A 495 -17.87 -6.63 -19.43
N ASP A 496 -19.04 -6.18 -19.86
CA ASP A 496 -19.32 -6.03 -21.29
C ASP A 496 -18.61 -4.82 -21.89
N GLY A 497 -18.45 -3.72 -21.13
CA GLY A 497 -17.63 -2.57 -21.54
C GLY A 497 -16.17 -2.97 -21.78
N ASP A 498 -15.58 -3.75 -20.87
CA ASP A 498 -14.23 -4.31 -21.01
C ASP A 498 -14.11 -5.19 -22.26
N LEU A 499 -15.08 -6.06 -22.53
CA LEU A 499 -15.10 -6.89 -23.75
C LEU A 499 -15.20 -6.03 -25.02
N VAL A 500 -16.11 -5.05 -25.06
CA VAL A 500 -16.28 -4.13 -26.19
C VAL A 500 -15.00 -3.36 -26.45
N ARG A 501 -14.33 -2.87 -25.39
CA ARG A 501 -13.04 -2.16 -25.49
C ARG A 501 -12.01 -2.97 -26.26
N ILE A 502 -11.77 -4.21 -25.83
CA ILE A 502 -10.75 -5.08 -26.44
C ILE A 502 -11.14 -5.48 -27.86
N LEU A 503 -12.41 -5.80 -28.11
CA LEU A 503 -12.90 -6.14 -29.45
C LEU A 503 -12.78 -4.98 -30.44
N VAL A 504 -13.15 -3.76 -30.02
CA VAL A 504 -13.05 -2.55 -30.85
C VAL A 504 -11.60 -2.25 -31.18
N LEU A 505 -10.72 -2.22 -30.18
CA LEU A 505 -9.29 -1.98 -30.40
C LEU A 505 -8.66 -3.06 -31.27
N HIS A 506 -9.07 -4.33 -31.15
CA HIS A 506 -8.53 -5.39 -31.99
C HIS A 506 -8.95 -5.19 -33.46
N ALA A 507 -10.21 -4.83 -33.68
CA ALA A 507 -10.76 -4.66 -35.03
C ALA A 507 -10.22 -3.40 -35.74
N LEU A 508 -10.02 -2.30 -35.00
CA LEU A 508 -9.78 -0.97 -35.58
C LEU A 508 -8.46 -0.32 -35.16
N GLY A 509 -7.78 -0.82 -34.13
CA GLY A 509 -6.64 -0.15 -33.51
C GLY A 509 -7.05 1.16 -32.81
N GLY A 510 -6.09 2.05 -32.57
CA GLY A 510 -6.34 3.39 -32.06
C GLY A 510 -6.35 3.48 -30.54
N ILE A 511 -6.95 4.55 -30.02
CA ILE A 511 -6.91 4.92 -28.61
C ILE A 511 -8.29 4.75 -28.00
N TRP A 512 -8.40 3.93 -26.96
CA TRP A 512 -9.61 3.87 -26.16
C TRP A 512 -9.58 4.91 -25.04
N VAL A 513 -10.74 5.52 -24.79
CA VAL A 513 -10.97 6.49 -23.71
C VAL A 513 -12.33 6.21 -23.08
N ASP A 514 -12.35 5.85 -21.80
CA ASP A 514 -13.58 5.68 -21.04
C ASP A 514 -14.34 7.02 -20.93
N MET A 515 -15.67 6.93 -20.91
CA MET A 515 -16.56 8.11 -20.81
C MET A 515 -16.52 8.83 -19.46
N ASP A 516 -15.54 8.56 -18.61
CA ASP A 516 -15.23 9.30 -17.38
C ASP A 516 -13.82 9.91 -17.40
N THR A 517 -13.26 10.15 -18.59
CA THR A 517 -11.94 10.73 -18.75
C THR A 517 -11.99 12.04 -19.54
N ILE A 518 -11.44 13.13 -18.97
CA ILE A 518 -11.39 14.45 -19.62
C ILE A 518 -9.98 14.78 -20.11
N MET A 519 -9.84 15.25 -21.35
CA MET A 519 -8.54 15.61 -21.94
C MET A 519 -8.13 17.03 -21.53
N THR A 520 -6.87 17.22 -21.15
CA THR A 520 -6.34 18.50 -20.65
C THR A 520 -5.77 19.41 -21.75
N GLY A 521 -5.60 18.91 -22.97
CA GLY A 521 -5.10 19.71 -24.10
C GLY A 521 -3.82 19.22 -24.78
N ARG A 522 -3.21 18.14 -24.29
CA ARG A 522 -2.03 17.52 -24.93
C ARG A 522 -2.47 16.51 -25.99
N ASP A 523 -1.67 16.39 -27.04
CA ASP A 523 -1.96 15.49 -28.16
C ASP A 523 -1.48 14.07 -27.83
N MET A 524 -2.39 13.10 -27.81
CA MET A 524 -2.09 11.71 -27.43
C MET A 524 -1.22 10.98 -28.45
N ARG A 525 -1.13 11.47 -29.70
CA ARG A 525 -0.30 10.84 -30.74
C ARG A 525 1.20 10.86 -30.40
N VAL A 526 1.62 11.71 -29.46
CA VAL A 526 2.97 11.67 -28.85
C VAL A 526 3.29 10.29 -28.24
N LEU A 527 2.27 9.53 -27.87
CA LEU A 527 2.39 8.18 -27.29
C LEU A 527 1.94 7.09 -28.27
N GLY A 528 1.71 7.42 -29.54
CA GLY A 528 1.19 6.49 -30.56
C GLY A 528 2.23 5.48 -31.06
N GLU A 529 3.51 5.72 -30.85
CA GLU A 529 4.60 4.79 -31.22
C GLU A 529 4.66 3.55 -30.32
N HIS A 530 3.85 3.50 -29.25
CA HIS A 530 3.81 2.38 -28.31
C HIS A 530 2.41 1.84 -28.16
N GLU A 531 2.29 0.54 -27.97
CA GLU A 531 1.09 -0.09 -27.44
C GLU A 531 1.15 -0.08 -25.91
N TRP A 532 0.14 0.49 -25.25
CA TRP A 532 0.18 0.74 -23.82
C TRP A 532 -1.17 0.64 -23.12
N VAL A 533 -1.11 0.34 -21.82
CA VAL A 533 -2.21 0.36 -20.85
C VAL A 533 -1.83 1.30 -19.71
N THR A 534 -2.79 2.06 -19.19
CA THR A 534 -2.52 2.96 -18.06
C THR A 534 -2.30 2.23 -16.74
N GLN A 535 -1.41 2.74 -15.91
CA GLN A 535 -1.29 2.38 -14.50
C GLN A 535 -2.53 2.86 -13.74
N TRP A 536 -2.93 2.13 -12.70
CA TRP A 536 -4.14 2.46 -11.93
C TRP A 536 -3.98 3.74 -11.10
N ASP A 537 -2.99 3.78 -10.21
CA ASP A 537 -2.70 4.93 -9.36
C ASP A 537 -1.21 4.92 -8.97
N CYS A 538 -0.79 5.85 -8.12
CA CYS A 538 0.61 5.96 -7.66
C CYS A 538 0.97 5.03 -6.50
N TYR A 539 0.10 4.11 -6.10
CA TYR A 539 0.33 3.18 -4.99
C TYR A 539 0.71 1.77 -5.43
N ASP A 540 0.85 1.54 -6.75
CA ASP A 540 1.26 0.25 -7.31
C ASP A 540 0.45 -0.92 -6.73
N LYS A 541 -0.89 -0.80 -6.76
CA LYS A 541 -1.84 -1.79 -6.24
C LYS A 541 -1.42 -3.21 -6.57
N VAL A 542 -1.06 -3.97 -5.52
CA VAL A 542 -0.40 -5.27 -5.60
C VAL A 542 -1.10 -6.27 -6.54
N TYR A 543 -2.43 -6.26 -6.60
CA TYR A 543 -3.20 -7.21 -7.41
C TYR A 543 -3.81 -6.61 -8.69
N GLN A 544 -3.91 -5.28 -8.76
CA GLN A 544 -4.64 -4.54 -9.80
C GLN A 544 -3.89 -3.28 -10.22
N PRO A 545 -2.62 -3.39 -10.67
CA PRO A 545 -1.77 -2.23 -10.92
C PRO A 545 -2.12 -1.48 -12.22
N LEU A 546 -2.93 -2.06 -13.10
CA LEU A 546 -3.27 -1.52 -14.42
C LEU A 546 -4.75 -1.15 -14.51
N ASN A 547 -5.09 -0.06 -15.19
CA ASN A 547 -6.46 0.34 -15.53
C ASN A 547 -6.63 0.45 -17.05
N GLY A 548 -7.86 0.23 -17.53
CA GLY A 548 -8.22 0.33 -18.95
C GLY A 548 -8.98 1.60 -19.32
N ALA A 549 -8.99 2.62 -18.45
CA ALA A 549 -9.64 3.90 -18.69
C ALA A 549 -9.07 4.59 -19.93
N MET A 550 -7.77 4.42 -20.17
CA MET A 550 -7.15 4.72 -21.45
C MET A 550 -6.17 3.64 -21.85
N MET A 551 -6.17 3.28 -23.13
CA MET A 551 -5.18 2.35 -23.69
C MET A 551 -5.05 2.56 -25.19
N HIS A 552 -3.90 2.22 -25.76
CA HIS A 552 -3.61 2.34 -27.19
C HIS A 552 -3.01 1.04 -27.70
N PHE A 553 -3.53 0.56 -28.82
CA PHE A 553 -3.05 -0.66 -29.48
C PHE A 553 -3.20 -0.51 -30.99
N TYR A 554 -2.33 -1.19 -31.73
CA TYR A 554 -2.46 -1.27 -33.17
C TYR A 554 -3.57 -2.24 -33.56
N ARG A 555 -4.08 -2.07 -34.78
CA ARG A 555 -5.07 -2.98 -35.34
C ARG A 555 -4.52 -4.40 -35.38
N ALA A 556 -5.35 -5.39 -35.01
CA ALA A 556 -4.99 -6.81 -34.94
C ALA A 556 -3.81 -7.14 -34.00
N SER A 557 -3.58 -6.30 -32.97
CA SER A 557 -2.50 -6.50 -32.00
C SER A 557 -2.49 -7.89 -31.36
N PRO A 558 -1.33 -8.57 -31.29
CA PRO A 558 -1.21 -9.86 -30.62
C PRO A 558 -1.46 -9.75 -29.11
N TYR A 559 -1.23 -8.60 -28.50
CA TYR A 559 -1.57 -8.35 -27.09
C TYR A 559 -3.08 -8.43 -26.85
N LEU A 560 -3.87 -7.81 -27.75
CA LEU A 560 -5.34 -7.86 -27.67
C LEU A 560 -5.85 -9.27 -28.00
N CYS A 561 -5.21 -9.98 -28.93
CA CYS A 561 -5.49 -11.38 -29.19
C CYS A 561 -5.29 -12.25 -27.93
N GLU A 562 -4.20 -12.05 -27.18
CA GLU A 562 -3.97 -12.74 -25.89
C GLU A 562 -5.02 -12.38 -24.83
N MET A 563 -5.43 -11.10 -24.76
CA MET A 563 -6.51 -10.67 -23.87
C MET A 563 -7.81 -11.41 -24.20
N LEU A 564 -8.19 -11.47 -25.48
CA LEU A 564 -9.38 -12.19 -25.96
C LEU A 564 -9.25 -13.71 -25.73
N HIS A 565 -8.07 -14.29 -25.94
CA HIS A 565 -7.81 -15.70 -25.64
C HIS A 565 -7.98 -15.99 -24.14
N SER A 566 -7.46 -15.14 -23.27
CA SER A 566 -7.64 -15.26 -21.83
C SER A 566 -9.11 -15.08 -21.41
N MET A 567 -9.86 -14.17 -22.05
CA MET A 567 -11.31 -14.04 -21.83
C MET A 567 -12.08 -15.30 -22.24
N ALA A 568 -11.69 -15.96 -23.34
CA ALA A 568 -12.34 -17.16 -23.85
C ALA A 568 -12.04 -18.42 -23.02
N THR A 569 -10.82 -18.55 -22.52
CA THR A 569 -10.34 -19.79 -21.87
C THR A 569 -10.35 -19.75 -20.34
N SER A 570 -10.36 -18.56 -19.74
CA SER A 570 -10.46 -18.42 -18.28
C SER A 570 -11.89 -18.66 -17.79
N PRO A 571 -12.09 -19.00 -16.49
CA PRO A 571 -13.43 -19.00 -15.90
C PRO A 571 -14.16 -17.68 -16.18
N PRO A 572 -15.49 -17.71 -16.40
CA PRO A 572 -16.28 -16.50 -16.59
C PRO A 572 -16.04 -15.49 -15.45
N PRO A 573 -16.09 -14.18 -15.75
CA PRO A 573 -15.85 -13.14 -14.77
C PRO A 573 -16.90 -13.22 -13.65
N ALA A 574 -16.47 -12.97 -12.41
CA ALA A 574 -17.41 -12.91 -11.29
C ALA A 574 -18.41 -11.76 -11.49
N GLN A 575 -19.62 -11.91 -10.95
CA GLN A 575 -20.64 -10.86 -11.01
C GLN A 575 -20.14 -9.59 -10.29
N ASN A 576 -20.36 -8.41 -10.90
CA ASN A 576 -19.89 -7.12 -10.37
C ASN A 576 -18.37 -7.09 -10.11
N SER A 577 -17.57 -7.62 -11.03
CA SER A 577 -16.11 -7.66 -10.92
C SER A 577 -15.42 -6.86 -12.02
N VAL A 578 -14.13 -6.63 -11.83
CA VAL A 578 -13.21 -6.05 -12.83
C VAL A 578 -12.28 -7.13 -13.41
N ASP A 579 -12.74 -8.38 -13.44
CA ASP A 579 -11.95 -9.54 -13.86
C ASP A 579 -11.47 -9.42 -15.32
N TRP A 580 -12.27 -8.77 -16.18
CA TRP A 580 -11.95 -8.50 -17.59
C TRP A 580 -11.29 -7.14 -17.84
N GLY A 581 -11.07 -6.36 -16.79
CA GLY A 581 -10.36 -5.09 -16.83
C GLY A 581 -8.97 -5.23 -16.22
N SER A 582 -8.72 -4.53 -15.12
CA SER A 582 -7.43 -4.48 -14.44
C SER A 582 -6.74 -5.84 -14.25
N ARG A 583 -7.51 -6.86 -13.83
CA ARG A 583 -6.96 -8.20 -13.58
C ARG A 583 -6.54 -8.90 -14.86
N LEU A 584 -7.31 -8.76 -15.93
CA LEU A 584 -6.97 -9.34 -17.24
C LEU A 584 -5.66 -8.76 -17.75
N TYR A 585 -5.52 -7.42 -17.74
CA TYR A 585 -4.32 -6.76 -18.23
C TYR A 585 -3.09 -7.21 -17.44
N HIS A 586 -3.21 -7.26 -16.11
CA HIS A 586 -2.13 -7.72 -15.24
C HIS A 586 -1.77 -9.20 -15.47
N LYS A 587 -2.77 -10.06 -15.66
CA LYS A 587 -2.58 -11.49 -15.97
C LYS A 587 -1.85 -11.67 -17.30
N VAL A 588 -2.29 -11.00 -18.36
CA VAL A 588 -1.67 -11.07 -19.69
C VAL A 588 -0.24 -10.54 -19.63
N TRP A 589 -0.02 -9.38 -18.99
CA TRP A 589 1.31 -8.79 -18.83
C TRP A 589 2.31 -9.74 -18.16
N ARG A 590 1.90 -10.39 -17.04
CA ARG A 590 2.71 -11.40 -16.35
C ARG A 590 2.97 -12.65 -17.21
N SER A 591 1.97 -13.08 -17.98
CA SER A 591 2.07 -14.28 -18.84
C SER A 591 3.02 -14.06 -20.02
N LEU A 592 3.05 -12.83 -20.57
CA LEU A 592 4.00 -12.43 -21.61
C LEU A 592 5.44 -12.45 -21.09
N LEU A 593 5.68 -11.86 -19.91
CA LEU A 593 6.99 -11.91 -19.26
C LEU A 593 7.47 -13.33 -18.99
N ALA A 594 6.59 -14.20 -18.49
CA ALA A 594 6.93 -15.60 -18.23
C ALA A 594 7.27 -16.39 -19.51
N ARG A 595 6.75 -15.97 -20.68
CA ARG A 595 7.10 -16.52 -21.99
C ARG A 595 8.37 -15.90 -22.59
N GLY A 596 8.92 -14.84 -22.00
CA GLY A 596 10.02 -14.07 -22.57
C GLY A 596 9.60 -13.13 -23.70
N THR A 597 8.30 -12.84 -23.83
CA THR A 597 7.76 -11.89 -24.81
C THR A 597 7.77 -10.49 -24.21
N ARG A 598 8.25 -9.49 -24.97
CA ARG A 598 8.18 -8.08 -24.57
C ARG A 598 6.70 -7.70 -24.34
N PRO A 599 6.31 -7.25 -23.13
CA PRO A 599 4.93 -6.87 -22.88
C PRO A 599 4.63 -5.48 -23.45
N PHE A 600 3.34 -5.16 -23.60
CA PHE A 600 2.89 -3.79 -23.83
C PHE A 600 3.36 -2.86 -22.70
N LYS A 601 3.53 -1.58 -23.03
CA LYS A 601 4.03 -0.58 -22.10
C LYS A 601 2.97 -0.23 -21.05
N VAL A 602 3.43 0.19 -19.87
CA VAL A 602 2.56 0.71 -18.82
C VAL A 602 2.73 2.22 -18.76
N LEU A 603 1.67 2.95 -19.06
CA LEU A 603 1.67 4.41 -19.03
C LEU A 603 1.50 4.89 -17.58
N PRO A 604 2.44 5.67 -17.01
CA PRO A 604 2.37 6.04 -15.59
C PRO A 604 1.11 6.83 -15.22
N TYR A 605 0.65 6.66 -13.98
CA TYR A 605 -0.61 7.23 -13.48
C TYR A 605 -0.73 8.74 -13.78
N CYS A 606 0.36 9.50 -13.66
CA CYS A 606 0.32 10.95 -13.83
C CYS A 606 0.00 11.40 -15.26
N PHE A 607 -0.01 10.52 -16.26
CA PHE A 607 -0.42 10.90 -17.60
C PHE A 607 -1.94 11.11 -17.70
N THR A 608 -2.71 10.34 -16.94
CA THR A 608 -4.16 10.22 -17.12
C THR A 608 -4.96 10.25 -15.82
N ASP A 609 -4.38 9.83 -14.69
CA ASP A 609 -5.03 9.73 -13.39
C ASP A 609 -4.17 10.30 -12.26
N GLY A 610 -4.15 11.63 -12.16
CA GLY A 610 -3.48 12.32 -11.06
C GLY A 610 -4.29 12.37 -9.75
N VAL A 611 -5.55 11.94 -9.70
CA VAL A 611 -6.47 12.28 -8.59
C VAL A 611 -6.36 11.29 -7.43
N SER A 612 -6.09 10.02 -7.72
CA SER A 612 -6.07 8.92 -6.75
C SER A 612 -4.73 8.76 -6.01
N CYS A 613 -4.09 9.88 -5.66
CA CYS A 613 -2.74 9.91 -5.10
C CYS A 613 -2.65 10.58 -3.72
N ARG A 614 -1.45 10.52 -3.12
CA ARG A 614 -1.11 11.27 -1.89
C ARG A 614 -1.41 12.76 -2.05
N LEU A 615 -1.76 13.44 -0.96
CA LEU A 615 -2.20 14.83 -0.98
C LEU A 615 -1.17 15.80 -1.60
N ASP A 616 0.12 15.58 -1.37
CA ASP A 616 1.24 16.34 -1.94
C ASP A 616 1.41 16.11 -3.46
N ASN A 617 1.04 14.92 -3.92
CA ASN A 617 1.27 14.46 -5.29
C ASN A 617 0.01 14.57 -6.18
N ARG A 618 -1.20 14.41 -5.62
CA ARG A 618 -2.45 14.34 -6.39
C ARG A 618 -2.90 15.65 -7.01
N LEU A 619 -3.72 15.59 -8.06
CA LEU A 619 -4.51 16.72 -8.53
C LEU A 619 -5.65 17.03 -7.54
N PRO A 620 -6.09 18.30 -7.41
CA PRO A 620 -7.26 18.65 -6.61
C PRO A 620 -8.51 17.88 -7.06
N ASP A 621 -9.45 17.61 -6.15
CA ASP A 621 -10.70 16.93 -6.51
C ASP A 621 -11.40 17.70 -7.65
N PRO A 622 -11.65 17.09 -8.82
CA PRO A 622 -12.37 17.70 -9.95
C PRO A 622 -13.73 18.30 -9.59
N PHE A 623 -14.33 17.82 -8.49
CA PHE A 623 -15.68 18.17 -8.07
C PHE A 623 -15.73 18.99 -6.77
N GLY A 624 -14.58 19.41 -6.24
CA GLY A 624 -14.49 20.19 -5.00
C GLY A 624 -14.99 21.63 -5.17
N GLU A 625 -15.55 22.21 -4.10
CA GLU A 625 -16.03 23.60 -4.10
C GLU A 625 -14.93 24.62 -4.45
N ARG A 626 -15.36 25.78 -4.96
CA ARG A 626 -14.47 26.89 -5.33
C ARG A 626 -13.51 27.24 -4.19
N GLY A 627 -12.21 27.25 -4.47
CA GLY A 627 -11.15 27.54 -3.51
C GLY A 627 -10.58 26.32 -2.81
N ALA A 628 -11.13 25.11 -3.02
CA ALA A 628 -10.52 23.86 -2.55
C ALA A 628 -9.10 23.68 -3.13
N GLU A 629 -8.88 24.14 -4.35
CA GLU A 629 -7.57 24.28 -4.99
C GLU A 629 -6.55 25.14 -4.23
N LYS A 630 -7.00 26.12 -3.44
CA LYS A 630 -6.16 27.08 -2.70
C LYS A 630 -5.69 26.49 -1.38
N ARG A 631 -6.23 25.34 -0.97
CA ARG A 631 -5.67 24.55 0.13
C ARG A 631 -4.55 23.62 -0.37
N TRP A 632 -4.37 23.54 -1.69
CA TRP A 632 -3.45 22.65 -2.35
C TRP A 632 -2.18 23.40 -2.78
N GLY A 633 -1.00 22.76 -2.75
CA GLY A 633 0.29 23.39 -3.08
C GLY A 633 0.72 24.53 -2.13
N ARG A 634 0.39 24.44 -0.83
CA ARG A 634 0.59 25.52 0.17
C ARG A 634 -0.08 26.85 -0.23
N GLY A 635 -1.13 26.83 -1.07
CA GLY A 635 -1.87 28.03 -1.47
C GLY A 635 -1.58 28.58 -2.87
N ARG A 636 -0.72 27.94 -3.66
CA ARG A 636 -0.30 28.49 -4.96
C ARG A 636 -1.07 27.86 -6.13
N TRP A 637 -2.03 28.61 -6.65
CA TRP A 637 -2.84 28.24 -7.83
C TRP A 637 -2.00 27.90 -9.08
N GLU A 638 -0.82 28.51 -9.22
CA GLU A 638 0.14 28.25 -10.30
C GLU A 638 0.65 26.80 -10.30
N ASP A 639 0.72 26.15 -9.14
CA ASP A 639 1.16 24.76 -9.03
C ASP A 639 0.11 23.79 -9.62
N VAL A 640 -1.18 24.04 -9.40
CA VAL A 640 -2.29 23.27 -10.00
C VAL A 640 -2.25 23.42 -11.52
N GLN A 641 -2.14 24.66 -12.00
CA GLN A 641 -2.12 24.93 -13.44
C GLN A 641 -0.91 24.27 -14.12
N SER A 642 0.26 24.31 -13.48
CA SER A 642 1.46 23.65 -13.96
C SER A 642 1.27 22.13 -14.06
N LYS A 643 0.70 21.47 -13.05
CA LYS A 643 0.42 20.02 -13.09
C LYS A 643 -0.58 19.65 -14.18
N VAL A 644 -1.71 20.36 -14.27
CA VAL A 644 -2.74 20.10 -15.30
C VAL A 644 -2.15 20.25 -16.71
N ARG A 645 -1.22 21.18 -16.90
CA ARG A 645 -0.51 21.36 -18.18
C ARG A 645 0.48 20.24 -18.50
N SER A 646 0.91 19.45 -17.53
CA SER A 646 1.86 18.34 -17.69
C SER A 646 1.19 17.03 -18.10
N VAL A 647 -0.06 16.82 -17.71
CA VAL A 647 -0.79 15.56 -17.95
C VAL A 647 -1.58 15.63 -19.26
N TRP A 648 -2.03 14.49 -19.80
CA TRP A 648 -2.87 14.42 -21.01
C TRP A 648 -4.36 14.35 -20.70
N ALA A 649 -4.70 13.69 -19.60
CA ALA A 649 -6.07 13.49 -19.19
C ALA A 649 -6.22 13.48 -17.67
N VAL A 650 -7.47 13.52 -17.24
CA VAL A 650 -7.88 13.35 -15.84
C VAL A 650 -9.01 12.33 -15.79
N HIS A 651 -8.73 11.18 -15.18
CA HIS A 651 -9.71 10.12 -14.93
C HIS A 651 -10.58 10.47 -13.72
N LEU A 652 -11.91 10.30 -13.86
CA LEU A 652 -12.89 10.81 -12.89
C LEU A 652 -13.47 9.71 -11.97
N HIS A 653 -13.05 8.45 -12.17
CA HIS A 653 -13.38 7.29 -11.32
C HIS A 653 -14.87 7.02 -11.17
N ASN A 654 -15.61 6.92 -12.28
CA ASN A 654 -17.03 6.55 -12.30
C ASN A 654 -17.96 7.42 -11.43
N ARG A 655 -17.56 8.66 -11.11
CA ARG A 655 -18.39 9.59 -10.30
C ARG A 655 -19.46 10.27 -11.14
N TRP A 656 -20.31 9.47 -11.81
CA TRP A 656 -21.26 9.86 -12.88
C TRP A 656 -22.26 10.96 -12.55
N ASP A 657 -22.63 11.03 -11.28
CA ASP A 657 -23.60 11.95 -10.69
C ASP A 657 -23.03 13.35 -10.41
N LYS A 658 -21.70 13.50 -10.36
CA LYS A 658 -21.05 14.78 -10.02
C LYS A 658 -20.87 15.69 -11.23
N THR A 659 -21.15 16.98 -11.02
CA THR A 659 -20.96 18.06 -11.99
C THR A 659 -19.68 18.84 -11.71
N PHE A 660 -19.06 19.38 -12.76
CA PHE A 660 -17.92 20.28 -12.57
C PHE A 660 -18.42 21.62 -12.00
N PRO A 661 -17.86 22.10 -10.88
CA PRO A 661 -18.30 23.35 -10.29
C PRO A 661 -17.94 24.53 -11.20
N GLU A 662 -18.88 25.46 -11.35
CA GLU A 662 -18.64 26.69 -12.11
C GLU A 662 -17.46 27.45 -11.49
N LYS A 663 -16.51 27.88 -12.33
CA LYS A 663 -15.27 28.52 -11.91
C LYS A 663 -14.34 27.65 -11.07
N GLY A 664 -14.59 26.34 -10.95
CA GLY A 664 -13.62 25.37 -10.44
C GLY A 664 -12.42 25.20 -11.37
N TRP A 665 -11.40 24.46 -10.93
CA TRP A 665 -10.17 24.31 -11.72
C TRP A 665 -10.40 23.55 -13.04
N VAL A 666 -11.28 22.54 -13.06
CA VAL A 666 -11.64 21.83 -14.31
C VAL A 666 -12.33 22.78 -15.28
N ASP A 667 -13.29 23.56 -14.81
CA ASP A 667 -13.99 24.57 -15.63
C ASP A 667 -12.99 25.59 -16.22
N GLN A 668 -12.12 26.14 -15.37
CA GLN A 668 -11.20 27.22 -15.74
C GLN A 668 -10.02 26.75 -16.60
N MET A 669 -9.43 25.59 -16.29
CA MET A 669 -8.19 25.13 -16.91
C MET A 669 -8.40 24.13 -18.04
N ILE A 670 -9.57 23.47 -18.12
CA ILE A 670 -9.86 22.46 -19.14
C ILE A 670 -11.08 22.87 -19.97
N VAL A 671 -12.26 23.02 -19.37
CA VAL A 671 -13.51 23.21 -20.12
C VAL A 671 -13.51 24.52 -20.89
N LYS A 672 -13.21 25.66 -20.25
CA LYS A 672 -13.17 26.96 -20.93
C LYS A 672 -12.16 27.01 -22.08
N PRO A 673 -10.90 26.55 -21.91
CA PRO A 673 -9.96 26.42 -23.03
C PRO A 673 -10.45 25.52 -24.16
N VAL A 674 -11.08 24.38 -23.84
CA VAL A 674 -11.70 23.48 -24.82
C VAL A 674 -12.79 24.21 -25.61
N MET A 675 -13.70 24.89 -24.92
CA MET A 675 -14.80 25.64 -25.56
C MET A 675 -14.29 26.82 -26.39
N ALA A 676 -13.27 27.53 -25.92
CA ALA A 676 -12.64 28.63 -26.68
C ALA A 676 -12.00 28.10 -27.98
N ARG A 677 -11.32 26.95 -27.92
CA ARG A 677 -10.74 26.30 -29.09
C ARG A 677 -11.80 25.79 -30.06
N ALA A 678 -12.91 25.27 -29.53
CA ALA A 678 -14.06 24.87 -30.33
C ALA A 678 -14.73 26.05 -31.05
N GLN A 679 -14.79 27.22 -30.41
CA GLN A 679 -15.28 28.44 -31.05
C GLN A 679 -14.40 28.85 -32.22
N GLN A 680 -13.07 28.73 -32.12
CA GLN A 680 -12.17 29.00 -33.25
C GLN A 680 -12.50 28.14 -34.48
N TYR A 681 -12.91 26.89 -34.30
CA TYR A 681 -13.32 26.00 -35.40
C TYR A 681 -14.57 26.45 -36.14
N ARG A 682 -15.45 27.23 -35.49
CA ARG A 682 -16.62 27.82 -36.15
C ARG A 682 -16.24 28.97 -37.09
N TYR A 683 -15.09 29.61 -36.86
CA TYR A 683 -14.64 30.77 -37.63
C TYR A 683 -13.54 30.44 -38.66
N THR A 684 -12.93 29.25 -38.58
CA THR A 684 -11.97 28.75 -39.58
C THR A 684 -12.54 27.50 -40.24
N PRO A 685 -13.25 27.63 -41.39
CA PRO A 685 -13.60 26.48 -42.22
C PRO A 685 -12.29 25.79 -42.65
N ASN A 686 -12.31 24.46 -42.77
CA ASN A 686 -11.17 23.68 -43.27
C ASN A 686 -10.58 24.36 -44.53
N SER A 687 -9.39 24.94 -44.40
CA SER A 687 -8.50 25.07 -45.55
C SER A 687 -8.10 23.63 -45.90
N GLY A 688 -8.71 23.12 -46.97
CA GLY A 688 -8.60 21.72 -47.41
C GLY A 688 -7.19 21.28 -47.74
#